data_AF-A0A4U5VI61-F1
#
_entry.id   AF-A0A4U5VI61-F1
#
_cell.length_a   1.000
_cell.length_b   1.000
_cell.length_c   1.000
_cell.angle_alpha   90.00
_cell.angle_beta   90.00
_cell.angle_gamma   90.00
#
_symmetry.space_group_name_H-M   'P 1'
#
loop_
_entity.id
_entity.type
_entity.pdbx_description
1 polymer ?
#
loop_
_entity_poly.entity_id
_entity_poly.type
_entity_poly.pdbx_seq_one_letter_code
_entity_poly.pdbx_strand_id
1 'polypeptide(L)'
;MRSQGATGLVWLTVEGVNICVGGMMEEGERKETRERKREDRSIGCHRYEGNECINANAKYCGECIQAGAKCGWCKDPEFLKQGETVSTRCDELQSLIKRGCNEAMIENPHGERRVLENKAVTNRKKGEGKLKPEDITQIQPQKLSLTLRSGEPQSFDLKFKRAEDYPIDLYYLMDLSYSMKDDLENVKNLGTSLMLEMSKITSDFRIGFGSFVEKTVMPYISTTPAKLLNPCTGDQNCTSPFSYKNVLKLTSDGKRFNTLDQIGWRNVTRLLVFSTDAGFHFAGDGKLGGIVLPNDGKCHLENNMYTMSHYYDYPSIAHLVQKLSDNNIQTIFAVTGEFQPVYQELKNLIPKSAVGILSDNSSNVINLIIDAYNSLSSEVILENSKLPEGVSIAYTARCKNGVVSEGENGRKCSNISIGDEEVEITLHFICECECHKDGIKNSQLCHFGNGTYECGACKCNDGRVGRRCECSSNDVATEDMDRTCRKDNGTDICSNNGDCVCGTCECKKRDNPEERYSGQYCECDNFNCDRSGNKLCGGHGRCECRVCICDPMWTGSACDCSLDNSTCLASNKQICNGRGTCECGTCKCTDPKFQGPTCETCPTCPGVCTEHKECVQCRAFGTGEKKDTCERDCSYFNLIKVKDRDKLPQPNDATYPVMHCKERDANDCWFYYTYAVNNNTEKEVHVVDTLDCPAGPDIIPIVAGVVAGIVLIGLALLLIWKLLMIIHDRREFAKFEKEKMNAKWDTSCKQSAASLRSVSKTSTDTNTARCEGNMEEDILTTLKILIIGESGVGKSSLLLRFTDDTFDPEQAATIGVDFKVKTISVDGNKAKLAIWDTAGQERFRTLTPSYYRGAQGVILVYDVTRRETFTKLDNWLNELETYCTRNDLVKMLVGNKIDRENHELDRAEGLKFARKHSMLFIEASAKTRDGVQCAFEELVEKIIQTPGLWQSENHGRGVQLTDEDAGGGGCGGYCSLV
;
A
#
# COMPACT_ATOMS: atom_id res chain seq x y z
N MET A 1 35.47 -2.91 -2.30
CA MET A 1 35.09 -1.55 -2.81
C MET A 1 34.72 -0.65 -1.61
N ARG A 2 34.54 0.66 -1.77
CA ARG A 2 34.94 1.72 -0.80
C ARG A 2 33.83 2.29 0.12
N SER A 3 33.94 2.02 1.43
CA SER A 3 33.72 2.89 2.63
C SER A 3 32.74 4.07 2.51
N GLN A 4 31.57 4.03 3.17
CA GLN A 4 30.63 5.16 3.18
C GLN A 4 30.14 5.55 4.60
N GLY A 5 30.71 6.63 5.18
CA GLY A 5 30.05 7.49 6.18
C GLY A 5 30.19 7.10 7.67
N ALA A 6 29.89 8.07 8.55
CA ALA A 6 29.95 7.92 10.00
C ALA A 6 28.58 7.93 10.67
N THR A 7 27.57 7.23 10.18
CA THR A 7 26.19 7.34 10.70
C THR A 7 25.46 6.01 10.62
N GLY A 8 25.76 5.17 11.61
CA GLY A 8 24.93 4.06 12.04
C GLY A 8 24.91 2.81 11.17
N LEU A 9 25.25 2.81 9.88
CA LEU A 9 24.97 1.63 9.05
C LEU A 9 26.22 0.86 8.67
N VAL A 10 26.24 -0.42 9.05
CA VAL A 10 27.29 -1.34 8.65
C VAL A 10 26.79 -2.21 7.51
N TRP A 11 27.38 -2.06 6.33
CA TRP A 11 27.08 -2.94 5.20
C TRP A 11 28.00 -4.16 5.21
N LEU A 12 27.38 -5.34 5.19
CA LEU A 12 28.02 -6.61 4.85
C LEU A 12 27.88 -6.85 3.35
N THR A 13 28.97 -6.71 2.61
CA THR A 13 29.00 -7.06 1.19
C THR A 13 29.33 -8.54 1.08
N VAL A 14 28.44 -9.33 0.48
CA VAL A 14 28.61 -10.78 0.33
C VAL A 14 28.91 -11.10 -1.14
N GLU A 15 30.12 -11.58 -1.42
CA GLU A 15 30.51 -12.07 -2.75
C GLU A 15 30.60 -13.61 -2.73
N GLY A 16 29.76 -14.28 -3.52
CA GLY A 16 29.77 -15.74 -3.66
C GLY A 16 30.61 -16.20 -4.84
N VAL A 17 31.51 -17.17 -4.63
CA VAL A 17 32.24 -17.86 -5.70
C VAL A 17 31.87 -19.34 -5.67
N ASN A 18 31.27 -19.84 -6.76
CA ASN A 18 30.82 -21.23 -6.97
C ASN A 18 29.74 -21.71 -5.98
N ILE A 19 28.47 -21.43 -6.30
CA ILE A 19 27.30 -22.01 -5.62
C ILE A 19 27.16 -23.49 -6.06
N CYS A 20 26.82 -24.38 -5.13
CA CYS A 20 26.55 -25.78 -5.44
C CYS A 20 25.26 -25.91 -6.27
N VAL A 21 25.36 -25.81 -7.59
CA VAL A 21 24.20 -26.01 -8.47
C VAL A 21 24.07 -27.50 -8.78
N GLY A 22 23.33 -28.23 -7.94
CA GLY A 22 22.59 -29.39 -8.43
C GLY A 22 21.54 -28.85 -9.40
N GLY A 23 21.54 -29.32 -10.65
CA GLY A 23 20.84 -28.71 -11.79
C GLY A 23 19.52 -28.00 -11.46
N MET A 24 19.56 -26.67 -11.43
CA MET A 24 18.42 -25.75 -11.39
C MET A 24 18.79 -24.54 -12.25
N MET A 25 17.99 -24.28 -13.29
CA MET A 25 18.00 -23.04 -14.07
C MET A 25 17.17 -21.96 -13.34
N GLU A 26 17.38 -20.71 -13.78
CA GLU A 26 16.95 -19.39 -13.29
C GLU A 26 15.51 -19.21 -12.75
N GLU A 27 15.37 -18.15 -11.94
CA GLU A 27 14.16 -17.54 -11.34
C GLU A 27 13.69 -18.21 -10.03
N GLY A 28 13.44 -17.54 -8.89
CA GLY A 28 13.33 -16.13 -8.56
C GLY A 28 12.59 -16.01 -7.22
N GLU A 29 13.23 -15.38 -6.22
CA GLU A 29 12.66 -14.75 -5.02
C GLU A 29 11.77 -15.58 -4.04
N ARG A 30 12.32 -15.96 -2.87
CA ARG A 30 12.01 -15.37 -1.53
C ARG A 30 12.70 -16.09 -0.35
N LYS A 31 12.77 -15.36 0.76
CA LYS A 31 13.68 -15.47 1.91
C LYS A 31 13.12 -16.29 3.09
N GLU A 32 13.97 -17.18 3.63
CA GLU A 32 14.52 -17.29 5.01
C GLU A 32 13.86 -16.58 6.20
N THR A 33 13.86 -17.13 7.43
CA THR A 33 14.96 -17.31 8.43
C THR A 33 14.77 -18.29 9.65
N ARG A 34 15.84 -19.05 9.97
CA ARG A 34 16.00 -20.08 11.02
C ARG A 34 15.44 -19.85 12.45
N GLU A 35 15.33 -21.01 13.12
CA GLU A 35 14.90 -21.43 14.48
C GLU A 35 15.55 -20.76 15.72
N ARG A 36 14.81 -20.84 16.86
CA ARG A 36 15.38 -21.14 18.19
C ARG A 36 14.51 -22.09 19.02
N LYS A 37 15.22 -22.98 19.74
CA LYS A 37 14.81 -24.10 20.58
C LYS A 37 13.82 -23.76 21.70
N ARG A 38 12.83 -24.64 21.92
CA ARG A 38 12.32 -25.01 23.25
C ARG A 38 11.79 -26.45 23.25
N GLU A 39 12.21 -27.20 24.26
CA GLU A 39 11.74 -28.55 24.61
C GLU A 39 10.26 -28.50 25.00
N ASP A 40 9.41 -29.34 24.39
CA ASP A 40 8.34 -30.00 25.14
C ASP A 40 7.93 -31.34 24.50
N ARG A 41 7.43 -32.22 25.36
CA ARG A 41 7.30 -33.67 25.20
C ARG A 41 6.05 -34.10 24.43
N SER A 42 6.26 -35.13 23.60
CA SER A 42 5.40 -36.29 23.33
C SER A 42 3.96 -36.08 22.84
N ILE A 43 3.67 -36.60 21.64
CA ILE A 43 2.71 -37.70 21.37
C ILE A 43 3.18 -38.41 20.09
N GLY A 44 3.29 -39.74 20.13
CA GLY A 44 3.94 -40.53 19.08
C GLY A 44 3.03 -40.99 17.94
N CYS A 45 3.64 -41.24 16.78
CA CYS A 45 3.35 -42.39 15.91
C CYS A 45 4.49 -42.62 14.89
N HIS A 46 4.94 -43.88 14.84
CA HIS A 46 5.83 -44.56 13.87
C HIS A 46 7.30 -44.08 13.67
N ARG A 47 8.23 -44.91 14.18
CA ARG A 47 9.66 -44.94 13.84
C ARG A 47 9.86 -45.24 12.35
N TYR A 48 10.46 -44.32 11.61
CA TYR A 48 11.27 -44.64 10.43
C TYR A 48 12.69 -44.99 10.93
N GLU A 49 13.20 -46.19 10.63
CA GLU A 49 14.60 -46.54 10.88
C GLU A 49 15.46 -46.07 9.70
N GLY A 50 16.02 -44.87 9.81
CA GLY A 50 17.00 -44.30 8.86
C GLY A 50 17.37 -42.88 9.26
N ASN A 51 18.67 -42.56 9.36
CA ASN A 51 19.14 -41.20 9.61
C ASN A 51 19.14 -40.38 8.30
N GLU A 52 19.28 -39.06 8.42
CA GLU A 52 19.28 -38.10 7.31
C GLU A 52 20.24 -38.47 6.16
N CYS A 53 21.43 -39.00 6.51
CA CYS A 53 22.46 -39.39 5.56
C CYS A 53 22.08 -40.62 4.73
N ILE A 54 21.48 -41.63 5.37
CA ILE A 54 21.00 -42.84 4.71
C ILE A 54 19.80 -42.52 3.82
N ASN A 55 18.88 -41.69 4.32
CA ASN A 55 17.66 -41.30 3.60
C ASN A 55 17.96 -40.48 2.33
N ALA A 56 19.11 -39.79 2.28
CA ALA A 56 19.56 -39.09 1.09
C ALA A 56 19.85 -40.02 -0.10
N ASN A 57 20.10 -41.31 0.15
CA ASN A 57 20.40 -42.33 -0.86
C ASN A 57 21.50 -41.88 -1.85
N ALA A 58 22.50 -41.15 -1.35
CA ALA A 58 23.54 -40.50 -2.15
C ALA A 58 24.33 -41.51 -2.98
N LYS A 59 24.38 -41.33 -4.30
CA LYS A 59 25.16 -42.20 -5.20
C LYS A 59 26.63 -41.76 -5.27
N TYR A 60 26.88 -40.49 -4.98
CA TYR A 60 28.18 -39.85 -5.07
C TYR A 60 28.55 -39.12 -3.78
N CYS A 61 29.85 -38.90 -3.60
CA CYS A 61 30.38 -38.24 -2.41
C CYS A 61 29.82 -36.81 -2.24
N GLY A 62 29.73 -36.03 -3.32
CA GLY A 62 29.14 -34.68 -3.32
C GLY A 62 27.69 -34.65 -2.83
N GLU A 63 26.84 -35.57 -3.31
CA GLU A 63 25.45 -35.69 -2.86
C GLU A 63 25.36 -36.00 -1.36
N CYS A 64 26.28 -36.84 -0.85
CA CYS A 64 26.32 -37.22 0.55
C CYS A 64 26.67 -36.05 1.48
N ILE A 65 27.69 -35.26 1.13
CA ILE A 65 28.12 -34.14 1.98
C ILE A 65 27.14 -32.96 1.94
N GLN A 66 26.34 -32.87 0.88
CA GLN A 66 25.23 -31.90 0.75
C GLN A 66 23.98 -32.33 1.54
N ALA A 67 23.81 -33.63 1.81
CA ALA A 67 22.68 -34.17 2.56
C ALA A 67 22.61 -33.65 4.01
N GLY A 68 23.76 -33.36 4.64
CA GLY A 68 23.78 -32.80 5.97
C GLY A 68 25.19 -32.71 6.57
N ALA A 69 25.33 -31.88 7.61
CA ALA A 69 26.61 -31.62 8.27
C ALA A 69 27.20 -32.83 9.01
N LYS A 70 26.37 -33.83 9.33
CA LYS A 70 26.80 -35.06 10.04
C LYS A 70 27.20 -36.19 9.10
N CYS A 71 26.93 -36.05 7.80
CA CYS A 71 27.12 -37.11 6.83
C CYS A 71 28.59 -37.21 6.43
N GLY A 72 29.12 -38.41 6.38
CA GLY A 72 30.43 -38.72 5.84
C GLY A 72 30.31 -39.70 4.69
N TRP A 73 31.32 -39.74 3.83
CA TRP A 73 31.41 -40.69 2.73
C TRP A 73 32.64 -41.59 2.89
N CYS A 74 32.45 -42.91 2.87
CA CYS A 74 33.56 -43.85 2.92
C CYS A 74 34.14 -44.13 1.52
N LYS A 75 35.40 -43.69 1.29
CA LYS A 75 36.12 -43.89 0.03
C LYS A 75 36.87 -45.22 -0.09
N ASP A 76 36.82 -46.05 0.95
CA ASP A 76 37.47 -47.36 0.95
C ASP A 76 36.84 -48.31 -0.10
N PRO A 77 37.60 -48.82 -1.09
CA PRO A 77 37.08 -49.71 -2.12
C PRO A 77 36.46 -51.01 -1.57
N GLU A 78 36.94 -51.51 -0.42
CA GLU A 78 36.52 -52.78 0.17
C GLU A 78 35.37 -52.65 1.17
N PHE A 79 34.90 -51.43 1.44
CA PHE A 79 33.88 -51.15 2.46
C PHE A 79 32.53 -51.83 2.20
N LEU A 80 32.08 -51.88 0.95
CA LEU A 80 30.78 -52.44 0.58
C LEU A 80 30.83 -53.97 0.45
N LYS A 81 30.01 -54.67 1.23
CA LYS A 81 29.87 -56.14 1.17
C LYS A 81 29.08 -56.57 -0.07
N GLN A 82 29.10 -57.86 -0.38
CA GLN A 82 28.37 -58.42 -1.52
C GLN A 82 26.86 -58.26 -1.32
N GLY A 83 26.18 -57.62 -2.28
CA GLY A 83 24.73 -57.32 -2.23
C GLY A 83 24.37 -55.94 -1.66
N GLU A 84 25.34 -55.15 -1.19
CA GLU A 84 25.10 -53.80 -0.67
C GLU A 84 25.20 -52.72 -1.76
N THR A 85 24.34 -51.71 -1.68
CA THR A 85 24.27 -50.60 -2.64
C THR A 85 25.35 -49.54 -2.41
N VAL A 86 25.65 -48.74 -3.44
CA VAL A 86 26.63 -47.66 -3.37
C VAL A 86 26.24 -46.59 -2.33
N SER A 87 24.95 -46.34 -2.12
CA SER A 87 24.44 -45.37 -1.15
C SER A 87 24.81 -45.68 0.29
N THR A 88 25.12 -46.94 0.59
CA THR A 88 25.60 -47.38 1.90
C THR A 88 26.94 -46.75 2.29
N ARG A 89 27.69 -46.18 1.32
CA ARG A 89 28.91 -45.40 1.58
C ARG A 89 28.64 -44.07 2.28
N CYS A 90 27.40 -43.57 2.23
CA CYS A 90 26.97 -42.35 2.90
C CYS A 90 26.24 -42.69 4.21
N ASP A 91 26.78 -42.23 5.34
CA ASP A 91 26.15 -42.40 6.65
C ASP A 91 26.74 -41.37 7.64
N GLU A 92 26.24 -41.31 8.86
CA GLU A 92 26.87 -40.57 9.94
C GLU A 92 28.28 -41.09 10.23
N LEU A 93 29.20 -40.19 10.56
CA LEU A 93 30.63 -40.51 10.79
C LEU A 93 30.83 -41.69 11.76
N GLN A 94 30.10 -41.69 12.88
CA GLN A 94 30.20 -42.76 13.89
C GLN A 94 29.68 -44.11 13.38
N SER A 95 28.66 -44.11 12.53
CA SER A 95 28.11 -45.33 11.91
C SER A 95 29.11 -45.93 10.92
N LEU A 96 29.77 -45.10 10.10
CA LEU A 96 30.81 -45.55 9.16
C LEU A 96 32.00 -46.18 9.88
N ILE A 97 32.48 -45.55 10.96
CA ILE A 97 33.59 -46.07 11.77
C ILE A 97 33.20 -47.39 12.41
N LYS A 98 32.01 -47.46 13.03
CA LYS A 98 31.49 -48.69 13.66
C LYS A 98 31.35 -49.83 12.66
N ARG A 99 31.07 -49.51 11.40
CA ARG A 99 30.94 -50.47 10.30
C ARG A 99 32.29 -50.90 9.71
N GLY A 100 33.39 -50.26 10.10
CA GLY A 100 34.74 -50.64 9.74
C GLY A 100 35.41 -49.75 8.69
N CYS A 101 34.83 -48.60 8.34
CA CYS A 101 35.56 -47.61 7.52
C CYS A 101 36.63 -46.93 8.39
N ASN A 102 37.88 -46.96 7.93
CA ASN A 102 38.96 -46.24 8.60
C ASN A 102 38.71 -44.73 8.52
N GLU A 103 38.93 -43.99 9.62
CA GLU A 103 38.68 -42.55 9.70
C GLU A 103 39.44 -41.74 8.63
N ALA A 104 40.66 -42.16 8.26
CA ALA A 104 41.43 -41.54 7.16
C ALA A 104 40.82 -41.77 5.76
N MET A 105 39.91 -42.74 5.64
CA MET A 105 39.18 -43.07 4.42
C MET A 105 37.76 -42.48 4.43
N ILE A 106 37.42 -41.62 5.39
CA ILE A 106 36.13 -40.93 5.42
C ILE A 106 36.32 -39.50 4.93
N GLU A 107 35.56 -39.13 3.91
CA GLU A 107 35.44 -37.75 3.46
C GLU A 107 34.34 -37.07 4.25
N ASN A 108 34.74 -36.04 5.01
CA ASN A 108 33.84 -35.26 5.85
C ASN A 108 34.36 -33.81 5.94
N PRO A 109 34.30 -33.04 4.84
CA PRO A 109 34.85 -31.69 4.80
C PRO A 109 34.02 -30.75 5.71
N HIS A 110 34.68 -29.84 6.42
CA HIS A 110 34.03 -28.90 7.34
C HIS A 110 34.15 -27.46 6.87
N GLY A 111 33.23 -26.61 7.32
CA GLY A 111 33.32 -25.18 7.05
C GLY A 111 34.54 -24.56 7.72
N GLU A 112 35.04 -23.47 7.14
CA GLU A 112 36.21 -22.75 7.66
C GLU A 112 35.95 -21.24 7.63
N ARG A 113 36.52 -20.50 8.59
CA ARG A 113 36.56 -19.05 8.59
C ARG A 113 38.00 -18.54 8.52
N ARG A 114 38.28 -17.59 7.62
CA ARG A 114 39.58 -16.93 7.48
C ARG A 114 39.40 -15.43 7.49
N VAL A 115 40.11 -14.74 8.39
CA VAL A 115 40.13 -13.28 8.41
C VAL A 115 41.22 -12.79 7.45
N LEU A 116 40.83 -12.08 6.41
CA LEU A 116 41.74 -11.58 5.38
C LEU A 116 42.27 -10.17 5.70
N GLU A 117 41.44 -9.31 6.30
CA GLU A 117 41.84 -7.97 6.74
C GLU A 117 41.24 -7.65 8.12
N ASN A 118 42.09 -7.21 9.06
CA ASN A 118 41.74 -7.04 10.48
C ASN A 118 42.45 -5.85 11.15
N LYS A 119 42.33 -4.66 10.57
CA LYS A 119 42.80 -3.41 11.18
C LYS A 119 41.98 -3.13 12.45
N ALA A 120 42.66 -2.62 13.49
CA ALA A 120 42.00 -2.25 14.72
C ALA A 120 41.18 -0.95 14.53
N VAL A 121 40.07 -0.83 15.26
CA VAL A 121 39.28 0.41 15.26
C VAL A 121 40.10 1.60 15.76
N THR A 122 40.01 2.72 15.05
CA THR A 122 40.75 3.95 15.31
C THR A 122 40.27 4.63 16.60
N ASN A 123 41.21 4.95 17.49
CA ASN A 123 40.96 5.69 18.72
C ASN A 123 41.44 7.13 18.55
N ARG A 124 40.53 8.07 18.25
CA ARG A 124 40.88 9.49 18.13
C ARG A 124 40.35 10.28 19.32
N LYS A 125 41.15 11.23 19.83
CA LYS A 125 40.72 12.28 20.75
C LYS A 125 40.71 13.63 20.01
N LYS A 126 39.72 14.47 20.29
CA LYS A 126 39.59 15.83 19.72
C LYS A 126 40.85 16.66 20.01
N GLY A 127 41.59 17.07 18.95
CA GLY A 127 42.80 17.90 19.05
C GLY A 127 44.07 17.34 18.39
N GLU A 128 44.07 16.06 17.98
CA GLU A 128 45.15 15.47 17.18
C GLU A 128 45.05 15.86 15.69
N GLY A 129 46.19 15.86 14.98
CA GLY A 129 46.30 16.27 13.57
C GLY A 129 45.29 15.60 12.64
N LYS A 130 44.88 16.29 11.58
CA LYS A 130 43.87 15.80 10.63
C LYS A 130 44.33 14.50 9.96
N LEU A 131 43.72 13.37 10.35
CA LEU A 131 43.83 12.12 9.61
C LEU A 131 43.00 12.20 8.34
N LYS A 132 43.45 11.54 7.27
CA LYS A 132 42.64 11.41 6.08
C LYS A 132 41.49 10.42 6.35
N PRO A 133 40.33 10.57 5.69
CA PRO A 133 39.20 9.68 5.90
C PRO A 133 39.52 8.20 5.64
N GLU A 134 40.46 7.92 4.72
CA GLU A 134 40.95 6.59 4.35
C GLU A 134 41.74 5.87 5.46
N ASP A 135 42.17 6.58 6.50
CA ASP A 135 42.94 6.04 7.63
C ASP A 135 42.07 5.82 8.89
N ILE A 136 40.76 6.11 8.83
CA ILE A 136 39.84 5.98 9.96
C ILE A 136 39.12 4.64 9.88
N THR A 137 39.54 3.69 10.72
CA THR A 137 38.90 2.39 10.87
C THR A 137 37.83 2.42 11.96
N GLN A 138 36.61 2.02 11.63
CA GLN A 138 35.46 2.02 12.53
C GLN A 138 34.90 0.61 12.75
N ILE A 139 35.22 -0.35 11.86
CA ILE A 139 34.79 -1.74 11.98
C ILE A 139 35.95 -2.70 11.91
N GLN A 140 35.84 -3.78 12.67
CA GLN A 140 36.81 -4.85 12.72
C GLN A 140 36.11 -6.21 12.80
N PRO A 141 36.51 -7.21 12.01
CA PRO A 141 37.42 -7.17 10.86
C PRO A 141 36.79 -6.53 9.60
N GLN A 142 37.61 -6.14 8.61
CA GLN A 142 37.15 -5.50 7.37
C GLN A 142 36.89 -6.51 6.26
N LYS A 143 37.65 -7.63 6.22
CA LYS A 143 37.49 -8.65 5.19
C LYS A 143 37.57 -10.06 5.74
N LEU A 144 36.60 -10.89 5.38
CA LEU A 144 36.43 -12.27 5.82
C LEU A 144 36.25 -13.20 4.61
N SER A 145 36.77 -14.41 4.70
CA SER A 145 36.48 -15.52 3.79
C SER A 145 35.85 -16.65 4.60
N LEU A 146 34.65 -17.07 4.19
CA LEU A 146 33.88 -18.14 4.83
C LEU A 146 33.71 -19.27 3.84
N THR A 147 34.12 -20.47 4.25
CA THR A 147 33.82 -21.72 3.57
C THR A 147 32.64 -22.37 4.28
N LEU A 148 31.53 -22.56 3.58
CA LEU A 148 30.25 -23.03 4.13
C LEU A 148 29.95 -24.46 3.65
N ARG A 149 29.38 -25.25 4.56
CA ARG A 149 28.81 -26.58 4.28
C ARG A 149 27.31 -26.58 4.57
N SER A 150 26.54 -27.32 3.76
CA SER A 150 25.11 -27.50 3.95
C SER A 150 24.80 -27.96 5.39
N GLY A 151 23.94 -27.21 6.09
CA GLY A 151 23.55 -27.47 7.48
C GLY A 151 24.55 -27.03 8.56
N GLU A 152 25.80 -26.65 8.23
CA GLU A 152 26.84 -26.27 9.19
C GLU A 152 27.01 -24.73 9.26
N PRO A 153 26.51 -24.05 10.31
CA PRO A 153 26.63 -22.59 10.43
C PRO A 153 28.06 -22.14 10.79
N GLN A 154 28.52 -21.04 10.19
CA GLN A 154 29.75 -20.35 10.59
C GLN A 154 29.42 -19.07 11.37
N SER A 155 30.19 -18.79 12.43
CA SER A 155 30.00 -17.61 13.29
C SER A 155 31.27 -16.77 13.40
N PHE A 156 31.11 -15.45 13.39
CA PHE A 156 32.18 -14.47 13.56
C PHE A 156 31.67 -13.23 14.31
N ASP A 157 32.57 -12.54 14.98
CA ASP A 157 32.27 -11.32 15.74
C ASP A 157 32.67 -10.08 14.95
N LEU A 158 31.77 -9.10 14.89
CA LEU A 158 32.04 -7.76 14.36
C LEU A 158 32.11 -6.77 15.52
N LYS A 159 33.15 -5.93 15.51
CA LYS A 159 33.28 -4.81 16.44
C LYS A 159 33.09 -3.51 15.67
N PHE A 160 32.19 -2.68 16.16
CA PHE A 160 31.92 -1.36 15.63
C PHE A 160 32.31 -0.30 16.66
N LYS A 161 32.95 0.78 16.21
CA LYS A 161 33.27 1.93 17.03
C LYS A 161 33.20 3.24 16.25
N ARG A 162 32.51 4.20 16.85
CA ARG A 162 32.50 5.62 16.51
C ARG A 162 33.84 6.30 16.43
N ALA A 163 34.00 7.08 15.37
CA ALA A 163 34.99 8.13 15.26
C ALA A 163 34.42 9.45 15.82
N GLU A 164 35.16 10.11 16.71
CA GLU A 164 34.73 11.37 17.33
C GLU A 164 34.77 12.58 16.39
N ASP A 165 35.61 12.54 15.35
CA ASP A 165 35.82 13.64 14.40
C ASP A 165 35.92 13.08 12.97
N TYR A 166 34.76 12.91 12.33
CA TYR A 166 34.61 12.37 10.97
C TYR A 166 34.04 13.44 10.02
N PRO A 167 34.45 13.51 8.74
CA PRO A 167 34.00 14.56 7.84
C PRO A 167 32.50 14.47 7.50
N ILE A 168 31.87 15.63 7.34
CA ILE A 168 30.45 15.75 7.00
C ILE A 168 30.28 16.64 5.77
N ASP A 169 29.50 16.17 4.82
CA ASP A 169 28.98 16.95 3.71
C ASP A 169 27.48 17.17 3.95
N LEU A 170 27.04 18.44 3.92
CA LEU A 170 25.64 18.82 4.06
C LEU A 170 25.17 19.57 2.82
N TYR A 171 24.14 19.07 2.17
CA TYR A 171 23.49 19.74 1.05
C TYR A 171 22.09 20.20 1.47
N TYR A 172 21.86 21.51 1.40
CA TYR A 172 20.59 22.11 1.77
C TYR A 172 19.74 22.33 0.53
N LEU A 173 18.63 21.59 0.42
CA LEU A 173 17.69 21.64 -0.68
C LEU A 173 16.42 22.39 -0.22
N MET A 174 16.23 23.59 -0.76
CA MET A 174 15.19 24.51 -0.33
C MET A 174 14.11 24.67 -1.40
N ASP A 175 12.86 24.66 -0.96
CA ASP A 175 11.72 25.10 -1.75
C ASP A 175 11.75 26.63 -1.93
N LEU A 176 11.69 27.10 -3.19
CA LEU A 176 11.61 28.52 -3.54
C LEU A 176 10.25 28.90 -4.13
N SER A 177 9.21 28.16 -3.76
CA SER A 177 7.82 28.59 -3.93
C SER A 177 7.58 29.98 -3.32
N TYR A 178 6.51 30.64 -3.73
CA TYR A 178 6.21 31.99 -3.26
C TYR A 178 5.94 32.05 -1.73
N SER A 179 5.46 30.96 -1.14
CA SER A 179 5.18 30.89 0.29
C SER A 179 6.46 30.88 1.13
N MET A 180 7.57 30.35 0.63
CA MET A 180 8.88 30.29 1.29
C MET A 180 9.71 31.59 1.20
N LYS A 181 9.08 32.72 0.84
CA LYS A 181 9.76 33.99 0.55
C LYS A 181 10.44 34.60 1.77
N ASP A 182 9.79 34.53 2.93
CA ASP A 182 10.28 35.02 4.21
C ASP A 182 11.36 34.10 4.81
N ASP A 183 11.27 32.79 4.60
CA ASP A 183 12.33 31.83 4.97
C ASP A 183 13.66 32.12 4.27
N LEU A 184 13.61 32.54 3.00
CA LEU A 184 14.81 32.78 2.18
C LEU A 184 15.76 33.83 2.79
N GLU A 185 15.23 34.83 3.50
CA GLU A 185 16.04 35.87 4.15
C GLU A 185 16.83 35.31 5.35
N ASN A 186 16.22 34.40 6.11
CA ASN A 186 16.88 33.75 7.25
C ASN A 186 17.88 32.68 6.78
N VAL A 187 17.56 31.94 5.72
CA VAL A 187 18.46 30.93 5.14
C VAL A 187 19.72 31.55 4.50
N LYS A 188 19.67 32.80 4.00
CA LYS A 188 20.88 33.51 3.55
C LYS A 188 21.89 33.75 4.67
N ASN A 189 21.40 34.01 5.89
CA ASN A 189 22.24 34.21 7.07
C ASN A 189 22.64 32.87 7.74
N LEU A 190 21.95 31.79 7.41
CA LEU A 190 22.15 30.45 7.96
C LEU A 190 23.54 29.88 7.64
N GLY A 191 24.07 30.10 6.43
CA GLY A 191 25.27 29.42 5.96
C GLY A 191 26.50 29.58 6.87
N THR A 192 26.73 30.79 7.40
CA THR A 192 27.87 31.06 8.30
C THR A 192 27.62 30.49 9.70
N SER A 193 26.42 30.68 10.24
CA SER A 193 26.04 30.20 11.58
C SER A 193 26.02 28.68 11.67
N LEU A 194 25.47 28.01 10.66
CA LEU A 194 25.46 26.55 10.56
C LEU A 194 26.88 26.00 10.45
N MET A 195 27.75 26.63 9.64
CA MET A 195 29.15 26.21 9.54
C MET A 195 29.89 26.35 10.89
N LEU A 196 29.60 27.40 11.67
CA LEU A 196 30.17 27.57 13.02
C LEU A 196 29.69 26.50 14.00
N GLU A 197 28.40 26.18 14.02
CA GLU A 197 27.88 25.12 14.90
C GLU A 197 28.37 23.73 14.48
N MET A 198 28.39 23.43 13.18
CA MET A 198 28.91 22.16 12.67
C MET A 198 30.42 22.01 12.89
N SER A 199 31.18 23.11 12.95
CA SER A 199 32.61 23.07 13.31
C SER A 199 32.88 22.59 14.74
N LYS A 200 31.88 22.68 15.63
CA LYS A 200 31.96 22.10 16.99
C LYS A 200 31.86 20.58 16.96
N ILE A 201 31.23 20.01 15.94
CA ILE A 201 30.99 18.57 15.76
C ILE A 201 32.13 17.93 14.96
N THR A 202 32.49 18.51 13.82
CA THR A 202 33.53 17.99 12.90
C THR A 202 34.51 19.08 12.48
N SER A 203 35.79 18.72 12.37
CA SER A 203 36.85 19.60 11.87
C SER A 203 36.91 19.68 10.34
N ASP A 204 36.11 18.89 9.64
CA ASP A 204 36.06 18.81 8.18
C ASP A 204 34.61 18.79 7.66
N PHE A 205 34.02 19.99 7.59
CA PHE A 205 32.65 20.23 7.14
C PHE A 205 32.62 20.88 5.74
N ARG A 206 31.71 20.41 4.88
CA ARG A 206 31.36 21.09 3.62
C ARG A 206 29.86 21.33 3.54
N ILE A 207 29.50 22.47 2.96
CA ILE A 207 28.11 22.85 2.74
C ILE A 207 27.85 23.16 1.27
N GLY A 208 26.67 22.76 0.77
CA GLY A 208 26.15 23.06 -0.56
C GLY A 208 24.69 23.48 -0.49
N PHE A 209 24.19 24.09 -1.56
CA PHE A 209 22.82 24.64 -1.61
C PHE A 209 22.19 24.37 -2.98
N GLY A 210 20.94 23.91 -2.94
CA GLY A 210 20.09 23.67 -4.10
C GLY A 210 18.71 24.25 -3.86
N SER A 211 18.02 24.57 -4.96
CA SER A 211 16.66 25.10 -4.92
C SER A 211 15.76 24.35 -5.88
N PHE A 212 14.48 24.19 -5.54
CA PHE A 212 13.46 23.64 -6.42
C PHE A 212 12.18 24.46 -6.35
N VAL A 213 11.34 24.33 -7.37
CA VAL A 213 9.95 24.83 -7.36
C VAL A 213 9.05 23.74 -7.92
N GLU A 214 8.95 23.62 -9.24
CA GLU A 214 8.09 22.60 -9.87
C GLU A 214 8.40 22.39 -11.37
N LYS A 215 7.91 21.30 -11.96
CA LYS A 215 7.90 21.06 -13.41
C LYS A 215 7.24 22.22 -14.15
N THR A 216 7.95 22.79 -15.10
CA THR A 216 7.54 23.98 -15.87
C THR A 216 6.54 23.68 -16.99
N VAL A 217 5.57 22.81 -16.74
CA VAL A 217 4.51 22.43 -17.67
C VAL A 217 3.14 22.62 -17.01
N MET A 218 2.09 22.80 -17.82
CA MET A 218 0.72 22.75 -17.33
C MET A 218 0.41 21.31 -16.85
N PRO A 219 -0.41 21.11 -15.80
CA PRO A 219 -1.15 22.12 -15.04
C PRO A 219 -0.38 22.73 -13.85
N TYR A 220 0.86 22.31 -13.58
CA TYR A 220 1.60 22.71 -12.37
C TYR A 220 2.02 24.18 -12.40
N ILE A 221 2.49 24.65 -13.57
CA ILE A 221 2.87 26.05 -13.79
C ILE A 221 2.13 26.59 -15.01
N SER A 222 1.66 27.85 -14.91
CA SER A 222 1.08 28.55 -16.06
C SER A 222 2.13 28.79 -17.14
N THR A 223 1.95 28.17 -18.30
CA THR A 223 2.83 28.31 -19.47
C THR A 223 2.52 29.53 -20.34
N THR A 224 1.65 30.44 -19.88
CA THR A 224 1.41 31.69 -20.60
C THR A 224 2.68 32.56 -20.58
N PRO A 225 3.06 33.22 -21.69
CA PRO A 225 4.33 33.96 -21.76
C PRO A 225 4.51 35.01 -20.64
N ALA A 226 3.43 35.70 -20.26
CA ALA A 226 3.45 36.66 -19.16
C ALA A 226 3.76 36.00 -17.80
N LYS A 227 3.19 34.81 -17.54
CA LYS A 227 3.40 34.07 -16.29
C LYS A 227 4.72 33.30 -16.23
N LEU A 228 5.30 32.94 -17.38
CA LEU A 228 6.65 32.39 -17.43
C LEU A 228 7.73 33.44 -17.13
N LEU A 229 7.49 34.70 -17.53
CA LEU A 229 8.36 35.83 -17.17
C LEU A 229 8.18 36.24 -15.71
N ASN A 230 6.94 36.33 -15.24
CA ASN A 230 6.63 36.62 -13.84
C ASN A 230 5.43 35.78 -13.36
N PRO A 231 5.64 34.71 -12.58
CA PRO A 231 4.56 33.83 -12.15
C PRO A 231 3.64 34.50 -11.13
N CYS A 232 4.15 35.47 -10.38
CA CYS A 232 3.42 36.16 -9.32
C CYS A 232 2.34 37.10 -9.89
N THR A 233 1.35 37.44 -9.07
CA THR A 233 0.26 38.39 -9.39
C THR A 233 0.48 39.72 -8.68
N GLY A 234 0.13 40.84 -9.33
CA GLY A 234 0.27 42.20 -8.76
C GLY A 234 1.64 42.84 -9.04
N ASP A 235 2.03 43.84 -8.25
CA ASP A 235 3.29 44.60 -8.38
C ASP A 235 4.55 43.81 -7.93
N GLN A 236 4.41 42.52 -7.62
CA GLN A 236 5.52 41.69 -7.15
C GLN A 236 6.28 41.07 -8.31
N ASN A 237 7.60 41.23 -8.30
CA ASN A 237 8.49 40.71 -9.33
C ASN A 237 9.12 39.39 -8.86
N CYS A 238 8.69 38.27 -9.43
CA CYS A 238 9.22 36.95 -9.14
C CYS A 238 10.04 36.41 -10.30
N THR A 239 11.04 35.58 -10.00
CA THR A 239 11.85 34.89 -11.01
C THR A 239 11.05 33.86 -11.79
N SER A 240 11.46 33.60 -13.03
CA SER A 240 10.88 32.54 -13.86
C SER A 240 10.89 31.19 -13.15
N PRO A 241 9.79 30.41 -13.22
CA PRO A 241 9.71 29.10 -12.61
C PRO A 241 10.76 28.13 -13.17
N PHE A 242 11.23 27.22 -12.33
CA PHE A 242 12.16 26.16 -12.71
C PHE A 242 11.90 24.91 -11.86
N SER A 243 12.29 23.74 -12.35
CA SER A 243 12.11 22.49 -11.60
C SER A 243 13.13 22.33 -10.49
N TYR A 244 14.41 22.18 -10.85
CA TYR A 244 15.50 22.09 -9.88
C TYR A 244 16.73 22.83 -10.40
N LYS A 245 17.43 23.50 -9.49
CA LYS A 245 18.67 24.23 -9.74
C LYS A 245 19.66 23.97 -8.62
N ASN A 246 20.82 23.42 -8.95
CA ASN A 246 21.97 23.39 -8.06
C ASN A 246 22.60 24.79 -8.03
N VAL A 247 22.56 25.46 -6.88
CA VAL A 247 23.04 26.83 -6.77
C VAL A 247 24.50 26.85 -6.33
N LEU A 248 24.86 26.00 -5.36
CA LEU A 248 26.19 25.93 -4.77
C LEU A 248 26.65 24.49 -4.59
N LYS A 249 27.79 24.16 -5.21
CA LYS A 249 28.52 22.91 -4.95
C LYS A 249 29.02 22.88 -3.50
N LEU A 250 29.11 21.68 -2.92
CA LEU A 250 29.75 21.42 -1.64
C LEU A 250 31.15 22.06 -1.56
N THR A 251 31.31 23.00 -0.63
CA THR A 251 32.54 23.75 -0.39
C THR A 251 32.83 23.83 1.10
N SER A 252 34.12 23.93 1.45
CA SER A 252 34.58 24.20 2.82
C SER A 252 34.66 25.70 3.14
N ASP A 253 34.46 26.55 2.12
CA ASP A 253 34.46 28.00 2.27
C ASP A 253 33.01 28.52 2.25
N GLY A 254 32.47 28.78 3.43
CA GLY A 254 31.11 29.32 3.60
C GLY A 254 30.90 30.71 2.97
N LYS A 255 31.97 31.40 2.53
CA LYS A 255 31.87 32.70 1.83
C LYS A 255 31.83 32.56 0.31
N ARG A 256 32.16 31.40 -0.26
CA ARG A 256 32.13 31.16 -1.71
C ARG A 256 30.78 30.61 -2.12
N PHE A 257 29.89 31.50 -2.55
CA PHE A 257 28.57 31.16 -3.07
C PHE A 257 28.52 30.96 -4.60
N ASN A 258 29.66 30.84 -5.31
CA ASN A 258 29.67 30.55 -6.75
C ASN A 258 30.99 29.90 -7.19
N THR A 259 30.96 28.64 -7.68
CA THR A 259 31.77 28.08 -8.79
C THR A 259 31.43 26.59 -9.05
N LEU A 260 31.68 26.15 -10.29
CA LEU A 260 31.05 25.03 -11.01
C LEU A 260 31.57 23.61 -10.73
N ASP A 261 30.65 22.72 -10.34
CA ASP A 261 30.54 21.26 -10.58
C ASP A 261 29.26 20.75 -9.85
N GLN A 262 28.63 19.65 -10.28
CA GLN A 262 27.17 19.44 -10.08
C GLN A 262 26.60 19.30 -8.65
N ILE A 263 27.30 18.70 -7.66
CA ILE A 263 27.01 18.81 -6.20
C ILE A 263 28.30 18.62 -5.39
N GLY A 264 29.11 17.62 -5.73
CA GLY A 264 30.47 17.45 -5.17
C GLY A 264 30.60 16.59 -3.91
N TRP A 265 29.73 15.61 -3.71
CA TRP A 265 29.77 14.68 -2.57
C TRP A 265 31.12 13.96 -2.45
N ARG A 266 31.68 13.93 -1.24
CA ARG A 266 32.80 13.07 -0.86
C ARG A 266 32.28 11.69 -0.43
N ASN A 267 33.21 10.76 -0.26
CA ASN A 267 32.92 9.45 0.32
C ASN A 267 32.97 9.51 1.85
N VAL A 268 32.11 10.34 2.43
CA VAL A 268 32.01 10.65 3.87
C VAL A 268 30.53 10.70 4.27
N THR A 269 30.18 11.18 5.46
CA THR A 269 28.75 11.33 5.85
C THR A 269 28.07 12.34 4.93
N ARG A 270 26.97 11.92 4.28
CA ARG A 270 26.18 12.75 3.35
C ARG A 270 24.82 13.06 3.95
N LEU A 271 24.58 14.33 4.29
CA LEU A 271 23.31 14.82 4.83
C LEU A 271 22.61 15.67 3.77
N LEU A 272 21.38 15.30 3.41
CA LEU A 272 20.49 16.07 2.56
C LEU A 272 19.38 16.67 3.42
N VAL A 273 19.39 17.98 3.60
CA VAL A 273 18.30 18.70 4.28
C VAL A 273 17.27 19.11 3.24
N PHE A 274 16.05 18.61 3.34
CA PHE A 274 14.92 18.94 2.48
C PHE A 274 13.96 19.86 3.23
N SER A 275 13.83 21.10 2.76
CA SER A 275 13.06 22.16 3.42
C SER A 275 11.89 22.61 2.55
N THR A 276 10.66 22.47 3.03
CA THR A 276 9.43 22.93 2.36
C THR A 276 8.31 23.17 3.37
N ASP A 277 7.33 23.98 2.98
CA ASP A 277 6.09 24.23 3.69
C ASP A 277 4.88 23.56 3.02
N ALA A 278 5.11 22.66 2.06
CA ALA A 278 4.06 22.02 1.27
C ALA A 278 4.24 20.49 1.17
N GLY A 279 3.27 19.83 0.51
CA GLY A 279 3.39 18.43 0.10
C GLY A 279 4.33 18.23 -1.10
N PHE A 280 4.37 17.02 -1.65
CA PHE A 280 5.22 16.67 -2.78
C PHE A 280 4.48 15.83 -3.83
N HIS A 281 4.85 15.99 -5.10
CA HIS A 281 4.42 15.12 -6.19
C HIS A 281 5.28 13.86 -6.30
N PHE A 282 4.68 12.77 -6.79
CA PHE A 282 5.36 11.48 -6.97
C PHE A 282 4.95 10.81 -8.29
N ALA A 283 5.60 9.69 -8.63
CA ALA A 283 5.36 8.98 -9.89
C ALA A 283 3.87 8.73 -10.14
N GLY A 284 3.41 9.04 -11.35
CA GLY A 284 2.01 9.03 -11.76
C GLY A 284 1.44 10.44 -11.93
N ASP A 285 1.86 11.40 -11.10
CA ASP A 285 1.33 12.77 -11.17
C ASP A 285 1.68 13.45 -12.49
N GLY A 286 2.89 13.21 -13.03
CA GLY A 286 3.38 13.77 -14.29
C GLY A 286 2.44 13.56 -15.48
N LYS A 287 1.61 12.51 -15.43
CA LYS A 287 0.59 12.19 -16.44
C LYS A 287 -0.36 13.36 -16.68
N LEU A 288 -0.67 14.16 -15.67
CA LEU A 288 -1.51 15.36 -15.82
C LEU A 288 -0.87 16.41 -16.75
N GLY A 289 0.45 16.48 -16.77
CA GLY A 289 1.21 17.34 -17.68
C GLY A 289 1.66 16.67 -18.98
N GLY A 290 1.08 15.52 -19.33
CA GLY A 290 1.44 14.75 -20.53
C GLY A 290 2.78 14.02 -20.41
N ILE A 291 3.34 13.90 -19.21
CA ILE A 291 4.63 13.26 -18.97
C ILE A 291 4.37 11.82 -18.50
N VAL A 292 4.66 10.85 -19.36
CA VAL A 292 4.32 9.43 -19.11
C VAL A 292 5.55 8.53 -18.97
N LEU A 293 6.75 9.07 -19.20
CA LEU A 293 7.98 8.28 -19.10
C LEU A 293 8.42 8.22 -17.63
N PRO A 294 8.56 7.02 -17.04
CA PRO A 294 9.04 6.88 -15.67
C PRO A 294 10.43 7.49 -15.49
N ASN A 295 10.71 7.99 -14.29
CA ASN A 295 12.02 8.51 -13.95
C ASN A 295 13.11 7.43 -14.10
N ASP A 296 14.21 7.74 -14.80
CA ASP A 296 15.27 6.79 -15.12
C ASP A 296 16.37 6.68 -14.04
N GLY A 297 16.30 7.50 -13.00
CA GLY A 297 17.24 7.49 -11.87
C GLY A 297 18.66 7.93 -12.24
N LYS A 298 18.84 8.65 -13.35
CA LYS A 298 20.13 9.18 -13.82
C LYS A 298 20.22 10.69 -13.61
N CYS A 299 21.45 11.22 -13.65
CA CYS A 299 21.70 12.66 -13.54
C CYS A 299 21.48 13.35 -14.89
N HIS A 300 20.60 14.36 -14.94
CA HIS A 300 20.34 15.20 -16.12
C HIS A 300 20.48 16.69 -15.79
N LEU A 301 21.62 17.06 -15.21
CA LEU A 301 21.94 18.46 -14.90
C LEU A 301 22.79 19.08 -16.01
N GLU A 302 22.25 20.11 -16.65
CA GLU A 302 22.97 20.95 -17.61
C GLU A 302 22.98 22.38 -17.08
N ASN A 303 24.17 23.02 -17.05
CA ASN A 303 24.35 24.36 -16.48
C ASN A 303 23.76 24.50 -15.05
N ASN A 304 23.91 23.44 -14.24
CA ASN A 304 23.35 23.32 -12.89
C ASN A 304 21.82 23.35 -12.79
N MET A 305 21.11 23.12 -13.88
CA MET A 305 19.64 23.10 -13.91
C MET A 305 19.16 21.75 -14.44
N TYR A 306 18.05 21.25 -13.89
CA TYR A 306 17.45 20.01 -14.38
C TYR A 306 16.67 20.25 -15.66
N THR A 307 17.19 19.76 -16.78
CA THR A 307 16.64 20.03 -18.12
C THR A 307 15.57 19.03 -18.55
N MET A 308 15.59 17.81 -18.02
CA MET A 308 14.67 16.73 -18.39
C MET A 308 13.35 16.70 -17.60
N SER A 309 13.00 17.80 -16.91
CA SER A 309 11.81 17.91 -16.06
C SER A 309 10.48 17.73 -16.80
N HIS A 310 10.44 18.08 -18.09
CA HIS A 310 9.29 17.95 -18.97
C HIS A 310 9.23 16.61 -19.72
N TYR A 311 10.28 15.78 -19.59
CA TYR A 311 10.39 14.51 -20.31
C TYR A 311 10.13 13.31 -19.41
N TYR A 312 10.68 13.33 -18.19
CA TYR A 312 10.50 12.26 -17.20
C TYR A 312 9.53 12.65 -16.10
N ASP A 313 8.74 11.70 -15.63
CA ASP A 313 7.85 11.82 -14.49
C ASP A 313 8.65 11.99 -13.18
N TYR A 314 7.96 12.34 -12.10
CA TYR A 314 8.51 12.33 -10.75
C TYR A 314 9.00 10.90 -10.39
N PRO A 315 10.01 10.77 -9.52
CA PRO A 315 10.42 9.46 -9.03
C PRO A 315 9.34 8.84 -8.15
N SER A 316 9.26 7.51 -8.13
CA SER A 316 8.46 6.80 -7.11
C SER A 316 9.19 6.81 -5.77
N ILE A 317 8.46 6.68 -4.67
CA ILE A 317 9.06 6.62 -3.33
C ILE A 317 10.07 5.47 -3.24
N ALA A 318 9.73 4.29 -3.76
CA ALA A 318 10.64 3.14 -3.77
C ALA A 318 11.92 3.40 -4.60
N HIS A 319 11.81 4.06 -5.76
CA HIS A 319 12.97 4.39 -6.58
C HIS A 319 13.85 5.44 -5.88
N LEU A 320 13.26 6.40 -5.18
CA LEU A 320 13.98 7.37 -4.35
C LEU A 320 14.71 6.68 -3.19
N VAL A 321 14.03 5.82 -2.43
CA VAL A 321 14.61 5.02 -1.34
C VAL A 321 15.84 4.26 -1.82
N GLN A 322 15.72 3.58 -2.96
CA GLN A 322 16.83 2.84 -3.55
C GLN A 322 18.01 3.77 -3.87
N LYS A 323 17.79 4.90 -4.55
CA LYS A 323 18.87 5.82 -4.91
C LYS A 323 19.52 6.50 -3.71
N LEU A 324 18.75 6.85 -2.68
CA LEU A 324 19.28 7.38 -1.42
C LEU A 324 20.16 6.34 -0.72
N SER A 325 19.73 5.08 -0.68
CA SER A 325 20.47 3.96 -0.09
C SER A 325 21.76 3.66 -0.87
N ASP A 326 21.67 3.51 -2.20
CA ASP A 326 22.83 3.23 -3.09
C ASP A 326 23.92 4.29 -2.95
N ASN A 327 23.52 5.54 -2.69
CA ASN A 327 24.42 6.68 -2.53
C ASN A 327 24.67 7.06 -1.05
N ASN A 328 24.19 6.27 -0.09
CA ASN A 328 24.31 6.52 1.35
C ASN A 328 24.01 7.96 1.77
N ILE A 329 22.92 8.53 1.24
CA ILE A 329 22.45 9.87 1.56
C ILE A 329 21.40 9.76 2.67
N GLN A 330 21.60 10.48 3.76
CA GLN A 330 20.62 10.60 4.82
C GLN A 330 19.79 11.85 4.62
N THR A 331 18.47 11.69 4.69
CA THR A 331 17.54 12.79 4.44
C THR A 331 16.96 13.34 5.74
N ILE A 332 17.04 14.66 5.92
CA ILE A 332 16.40 15.38 7.01
C ILE A 332 15.27 16.20 6.40
N PHE A 333 14.03 15.84 6.69
CA PHE A 333 12.84 16.58 6.30
C PHE A 333 12.58 17.69 7.33
N ALA A 334 12.87 18.92 6.95
CA ALA A 334 12.55 20.13 7.72
C ALA A 334 11.26 20.72 7.15
N VAL A 335 10.13 20.41 7.77
CA VAL A 335 8.79 20.77 7.24
C VAL A 335 7.96 21.49 8.27
N THR A 336 7.04 22.35 7.83
CA THR A 336 6.11 23.05 8.73
C THR A 336 5.21 22.07 9.47
N GLY A 337 4.64 22.50 10.61
CA GLY A 337 3.83 21.63 11.47
C GLY A 337 2.62 21.01 10.78
N GLU A 338 2.05 21.69 9.79
CA GLU A 338 0.93 21.21 8.99
C GLU A 338 1.26 19.93 8.20
N PHE A 339 2.46 19.85 7.61
CA PHE A 339 2.89 18.74 6.76
C PHE A 339 3.69 17.67 7.50
N GLN A 340 4.04 17.90 8.77
CA GLN A 340 4.78 16.93 9.59
C GLN A 340 4.21 15.50 9.53
N PRO A 341 2.89 15.25 9.65
CA PRO A 341 2.35 13.88 9.64
C PRO A 341 2.64 13.14 8.33
N VAL A 342 2.61 13.84 7.19
CA VAL A 342 2.84 13.24 5.87
C VAL A 342 4.30 12.81 5.72
N TYR A 343 5.24 13.67 6.10
CA TYR A 343 6.66 13.36 6.04
C TYR A 343 7.09 12.35 7.11
N GLN A 344 6.35 12.26 8.21
CA GLN A 344 6.55 11.22 9.23
C GLN A 344 6.21 9.82 8.69
N GLU A 345 5.19 9.68 7.84
CA GLU A 345 4.93 8.42 7.14
C GLU A 345 6.01 8.11 6.10
N LEU A 346 6.48 9.13 5.38
CA LEU A 346 7.59 8.96 4.44
C LEU A 346 8.88 8.51 5.15
N LYS A 347 9.13 9.00 6.37
CA LYS A 347 10.24 8.56 7.22
C LYS A 347 10.21 7.06 7.51
N ASN A 348 9.03 6.48 7.66
CA ASN A 348 8.89 5.04 7.90
C ASN A 348 9.30 4.20 6.66
N LEU A 349 9.26 4.79 5.47
CA LEU A 349 9.64 4.16 4.21
C LEU A 349 11.10 4.42 3.81
N ILE A 350 11.64 5.60 4.13
CA ILE A 350 13.02 5.99 3.81
C ILE A 350 13.93 5.66 5.00
N PRO A 351 14.79 4.63 4.91
CA PRO A 351 15.74 4.31 5.96
C PRO A 351 16.71 5.48 6.16
N LYS A 352 17.14 5.69 7.41
CA LYS A 352 18.04 6.78 7.82
C LYS A 352 17.54 8.18 7.47
N SER A 353 16.24 8.40 7.65
CA SER A 353 15.65 9.73 7.55
C SER A 353 15.17 10.24 8.91
N ALA A 354 15.16 11.56 9.06
CA ALA A 354 14.63 12.25 10.21
C ALA A 354 13.63 13.32 9.76
N VAL A 355 12.65 13.59 10.60
CA VAL A 355 11.66 14.65 10.36
C VAL A 355 11.75 15.62 11.54
N GLY A 356 11.83 16.90 11.24
CA GLY A 356 11.82 17.97 12.22
C GLY A 356 10.84 19.06 11.81
N ILE A 357 10.21 19.67 12.82
CA ILE A 357 9.27 20.77 12.62
C ILE A 357 10.07 22.04 12.36
N LEU A 358 9.95 22.58 11.16
CA LEU A 358 10.48 23.88 10.77
C LEU A 358 9.51 24.96 11.27
N SER A 359 10.04 25.97 11.96
CA SER A 359 9.27 27.18 12.27
C SER A 359 8.89 27.91 10.98
N ASP A 360 7.77 28.64 10.96
CA ASP A 360 7.28 29.37 9.77
C ASP A 360 8.25 30.39 9.16
N ASN A 361 9.34 30.73 9.87
CA ASN A 361 10.40 31.61 9.38
C ASN A 361 11.79 30.92 9.31
N SER A 362 11.83 29.59 9.44
CA SER A 362 13.06 28.78 9.46
C SER A 362 14.10 29.15 10.52
N SER A 363 13.73 29.87 11.58
CA SER A 363 14.67 30.30 12.64
C SER A 363 15.28 29.15 13.44
N ASN A 364 14.59 28.01 13.56
CA ASN A 364 15.03 26.86 14.35
C ASN A 364 15.85 25.81 13.56
N VAL A 365 16.09 26.05 12.26
CA VAL A 365 16.67 25.06 11.34
C VAL A 365 18.05 24.53 11.76
N ILE A 366 18.89 25.36 12.41
CA ILE A 366 20.21 24.94 12.90
C ILE A 366 20.07 23.84 13.95
N ASN A 367 19.22 24.08 14.96
CA ASN A 367 19.00 23.12 16.05
C ASN A 367 18.35 21.84 15.50
N LEU A 368 17.40 21.98 14.57
CA LEU A 368 16.77 20.86 13.88
C LEU A 368 17.81 19.97 13.19
N ILE A 369 18.74 20.54 12.44
CA ILE A 369 19.80 19.77 11.76
C ILE A 369 20.70 19.07 12.78
N ILE A 370 21.08 19.74 13.88
CA ILE A 370 21.93 19.16 14.92
C ILE A 370 21.21 18.01 15.63
N ASP A 371 19.95 18.19 16.00
CA ASP A 371 19.13 17.19 16.68
C ASP A 371 18.86 15.99 15.77
N ALA A 372 18.54 16.25 14.50
CA ALA A 372 18.37 15.21 13.48
C ALA A 372 19.66 14.44 13.24
N TYR A 373 20.81 15.13 13.13
CA TYR A 373 22.11 14.48 13.02
C TYR A 373 22.39 13.60 14.24
N ASN A 374 22.22 14.12 15.45
CA ASN A 374 22.42 13.36 16.69
C ASN A 374 21.47 12.15 16.79
N SER A 375 20.21 12.30 16.36
CA SER A 375 19.23 11.22 16.30
C SER A 375 19.65 10.13 15.32
N LEU A 376 19.93 10.50 14.06
CA LEU A 376 20.31 9.58 12.98
C LEU A 376 21.56 8.76 13.32
N SER A 377 22.45 9.39 14.07
CA SER A 377 23.76 8.86 14.37
C SER A 377 23.84 8.12 15.72
N SER A 378 22.72 8.08 16.45
CA SER A 378 22.55 7.36 17.72
C SER A 378 22.11 5.89 17.55
N GLU A 379 21.64 5.52 16.36
CA GLU A 379 21.20 4.18 16.00
C GLU A 379 22.21 3.54 15.05
N VAL A 380 22.61 2.30 15.34
CA VAL A 380 23.42 1.49 14.43
C VAL A 380 22.57 0.33 13.91
N ILE A 381 22.48 0.16 12.59
CA ILE A 381 21.76 -0.93 11.94
C ILE A 381 22.74 -1.67 11.02
N LEU A 382 22.81 -2.99 11.17
CA LEU A 382 23.55 -3.88 10.27
C LEU A 382 22.66 -4.28 9.09
N GLU A 383 23.10 -3.97 7.88
CA GLU A 383 22.45 -4.36 6.63
C GLU A 383 23.40 -5.22 5.79
N ASN A 384 22.84 -6.06 4.93
CA ASN A 384 23.58 -6.93 4.04
C ASN A 384 23.15 -6.72 2.60
N SER A 385 24.07 -6.87 1.66
CA SER A 385 23.73 -6.96 0.24
C SER A 385 22.82 -8.17 -0.03
N LYS A 386 22.23 -8.23 -1.23
CA LYS A 386 21.44 -9.40 -1.66
C LYS A 386 22.27 -10.67 -1.44
N LEU A 387 21.76 -11.58 -0.59
CA LEU A 387 22.42 -12.85 -0.30
C LEU A 387 22.21 -13.82 -1.47
N PRO A 388 23.17 -14.72 -1.73
CA PRO A 388 22.94 -15.87 -2.60
C PRO A 388 21.80 -16.74 -2.08
N GLU A 389 21.12 -17.42 -3.00
CA GLU A 389 20.03 -18.35 -2.66
C GLU A 389 20.55 -19.51 -1.78
N GLY A 390 19.80 -19.86 -0.73
CA GLY A 390 20.20 -20.88 0.25
C GLY A 390 21.14 -20.41 1.38
N VAL A 391 21.47 -19.11 1.47
CA VAL A 391 22.36 -18.57 2.52
C VAL A 391 21.65 -17.62 3.48
N SER A 392 21.65 -17.97 4.77
CA SER A 392 21.07 -17.16 5.86
C SER A 392 22.10 -16.57 6.79
N ILE A 393 21.82 -15.34 7.22
CA ILE A 393 22.56 -14.66 8.28
C ILE A 393 21.62 -14.43 9.47
N ALA A 394 22.02 -14.94 10.63
CA ALA A 394 21.39 -14.62 11.91
C ALA A 394 22.25 -13.60 12.66
N TYR A 395 21.60 -12.57 13.21
CA TYR A 395 22.28 -11.47 13.90
C TYR A 395 22.10 -11.59 15.42
N THR A 396 23.14 -11.23 16.17
CA THR A 396 23.08 -11.09 17.63
C THR A 396 23.82 -9.83 18.01
N ALA A 397 23.08 -8.84 18.52
CA ALA A 397 23.65 -7.56 18.92
C ALA A 397 24.01 -7.57 20.41
N ARG A 398 25.22 -7.09 20.74
CA ARG A 398 25.67 -6.85 22.12
C ARG A 398 25.94 -5.36 22.30
N CYS A 399 24.92 -4.62 22.69
CA CYS A 399 25.02 -3.16 22.84
C CYS A 399 25.59 -2.78 24.23
N LYS A 400 26.17 -1.58 24.36
CA LYS A 400 26.80 -1.10 25.62
C LYS A 400 25.89 -1.13 26.85
N ASN A 401 24.57 -1.14 26.67
CA ASN A 401 23.59 -1.17 27.75
C ASN A 401 23.43 -2.58 28.38
N GLY A 402 24.20 -3.59 27.93
CA GLY A 402 24.08 -4.97 28.40
C GLY A 402 22.89 -5.72 27.78
N VAL A 403 22.13 -5.08 26.90
CA VAL A 403 21.02 -5.68 26.16
C VAL A 403 21.57 -6.58 25.07
N VAL A 404 21.16 -7.85 25.11
CA VAL A 404 21.40 -8.83 24.05
C VAL A 404 20.11 -8.98 23.26
N SER A 405 20.15 -8.61 21.98
CA SER A 405 19.02 -8.69 21.06
C SER A 405 19.30 -9.73 19.99
N GLU A 406 18.26 -10.47 19.60
CA GLU A 406 18.34 -11.59 18.64
C GLU A 406 17.23 -11.45 17.58
N GLY A 407 17.38 -12.15 16.45
CA GLY A 407 16.45 -12.02 15.32
C GLY A 407 16.60 -10.69 14.59
N GLU A 408 15.50 -10.10 14.09
CA GLU A 408 15.53 -8.78 13.43
C GLU A 408 16.01 -7.66 14.36
N ASN A 409 15.67 -7.74 15.65
CA ASN A 409 16.16 -6.82 16.67
C ASN A 409 17.66 -6.99 16.95
N GLY A 410 18.25 -8.14 16.55
CA GLY A 410 19.68 -8.39 16.61
C GLY A 410 20.50 -7.64 15.56
N ARG A 411 19.85 -6.97 14.59
CA ARG A 411 20.50 -6.09 13.62
C ARG A 411 20.76 -4.67 14.16
N LYS A 412 20.15 -4.31 15.28
CA LYS A 412 20.08 -2.91 15.74
C LYS A 412 20.73 -2.73 17.10
N CYS A 413 21.44 -1.63 17.27
CA CYS A 413 21.80 -1.08 18.58
C CYS A 413 21.47 0.41 18.66
N SER A 414 20.66 0.78 19.64
CA SER A 414 20.32 2.19 19.94
C SER A 414 21.25 2.78 21.03
N ASN A 415 21.34 4.10 21.10
CA ASN A 415 22.20 4.86 22.03
C ASN A 415 23.69 4.59 21.85
N ILE A 416 24.12 4.34 20.61
CA ILE A 416 25.53 4.27 20.26
C ILE A 416 25.95 5.64 19.75
N SER A 417 26.98 6.22 20.35
CA SER A 417 27.64 7.37 19.75
C SER A 417 28.29 6.92 18.42
N ILE A 418 27.87 7.47 17.23
CA ILE A 418 28.36 7.78 15.81
C ILE A 418 29.56 7.09 15.03
N GLY A 419 29.32 6.10 14.15
CA GLY A 419 29.94 6.02 12.79
C GLY A 419 30.71 4.76 12.32
N ASP A 420 30.81 4.56 10.99
CA ASP A 420 30.74 3.28 10.23
C ASP A 420 31.94 2.90 9.36
N GLU A 421 31.97 1.62 8.97
CA GLU A 421 32.72 1.07 7.83
C GLU A 421 31.94 -0.10 7.19
N GLU A 422 32.40 -0.59 6.05
CA GLU A 422 31.84 -1.74 5.35
C GLU A 422 32.68 -2.99 5.65
N VAL A 423 32.06 -4.17 5.71
CA VAL A 423 32.77 -5.45 5.84
C VAL A 423 32.50 -6.28 4.60
N GLU A 424 33.57 -6.71 3.95
CA GLU A 424 33.50 -7.59 2.78
C GLU A 424 33.61 -9.06 3.23
N ILE A 425 32.62 -9.87 2.89
CA ILE A 425 32.55 -11.30 3.17
C ILE A 425 32.58 -12.06 1.84
N THR A 426 33.63 -12.83 1.62
CA THR A 426 33.73 -13.76 0.50
C THR A 426 33.22 -15.13 0.93
N LEU A 427 32.25 -15.70 0.21
CA LEU A 427 31.70 -17.03 0.46
C LEU A 427 32.26 -18.08 -0.52
N HIS A 428 32.64 -19.23 0.02
CA HIS A 428 32.97 -20.44 -0.69
C HIS A 428 32.05 -21.56 -0.23
N PHE A 429 31.57 -22.40 -1.14
CA PHE A 429 30.68 -23.52 -0.81
C PHE A 429 31.37 -24.85 -1.02
N ILE A 430 31.17 -25.78 -0.08
CA ILE A 430 31.66 -27.16 -0.19
C ILE A 430 30.59 -28.01 -0.86
N CYS A 431 30.77 -28.28 -2.15
CA CYS A 431 29.81 -29.04 -2.97
C CYS A 431 30.29 -30.46 -3.29
N GLU A 432 31.60 -30.67 -3.25
CA GLU A 432 32.27 -31.90 -3.66
C GLU A 432 33.31 -32.29 -2.61
N CYS A 433 33.66 -33.57 -2.59
CA CYS A 433 34.70 -34.11 -1.72
C CYS A 433 36.10 -33.85 -2.29
N GLU A 434 37.13 -33.86 -1.46
CA GLU A 434 38.50 -33.61 -1.93
C GLU A 434 38.96 -34.69 -2.91
N CYS A 435 38.58 -35.94 -2.65
CA CYS A 435 38.84 -37.11 -3.51
C CYS A 435 38.24 -37.03 -4.92
N HIS A 436 37.33 -36.09 -5.20
CA HIS A 436 36.77 -35.91 -6.54
C HIS A 436 37.84 -35.45 -7.55
N LYS A 437 38.81 -34.65 -7.09
CA LYS A 437 39.88 -34.09 -7.94
C LYS A 437 40.78 -35.17 -8.54
N ASP A 438 40.89 -36.31 -7.88
CA ASP A 438 41.72 -37.45 -8.30
C ASP A 438 40.92 -38.47 -9.15
N GLY A 439 39.71 -38.11 -9.60
CA GLY A 439 38.83 -38.98 -10.38
C GLY A 439 39.42 -39.37 -11.74
N ILE A 440 39.38 -40.68 -12.05
CA ILE A 440 39.86 -41.24 -13.31
C ILE A 440 38.68 -41.40 -14.27
N LYS A 441 38.58 -40.53 -15.27
CA LYS A 441 37.55 -40.62 -16.32
C LYS A 441 37.71 -41.89 -17.16
N ASN A 442 36.59 -42.50 -17.55
CA ASN A 442 36.55 -43.75 -18.33
C ASN A 442 37.45 -44.85 -17.74
N SER A 443 37.37 -45.04 -16.43
CA SER A 443 38.20 -46.00 -15.71
C SER A 443 37.85 -47.44 -16.09
N GLN A 444 38.88 -48.27 -16.26
CA GLN A 444 38.73 -49.72 -16.48
C GLN A 444 38.02 -50.41 -15.31
N LEU A 445 38.07 -49.83 -14.10
CA LEU A 445 37.37 -50.32 -12.91
C LEU A 445 35.84 -50.16 -13.01
N CYS A 446 35.38 -49.21 -13.83
CA CYS A 446 33.95 -48.95 -14.08
C CYS A 446 33.51 -49.63 -15.38
N HIS A 447 33.64 -50.96 -15.38
CA HIS A 447 33.24 -51.86 -16.46
C HIS A 447 33.79 -51.42 -17.83
N PHE A 448 35.11 -51.58 -18.01
CA PHE A 448 35.80 -51.30 -19.27
C PHE A 448 35.65 -49.86 -19.80
N GLY A 449 35.56 -48.87 -18.89
CA GLY A 449 35.54 -47.45 -19.25
C GLY A 449 34.14 -46.83 -19.39
N ASN A 450 33.11 -47.48 -18.87
CA ASN A 450 31.72 -46.99 -18.92
C ASN A 450 31.37 -46.01 -17.79
N GLY A 451 32.37 -45.45 -17.11
CA GLY A 451 32.18 -44.45 -16.06
C GLY A 451 33.49 -43.86 -15.55
N THR A 452 33.37 -42.86 -14.68
CA THR A 452 34.47 -42.22 -13.96
C THR A 452 34.63 -42.87 -12.59
N TYR A 453 35.85 -43.27 -12.22
CA TYR A 453 36.12 -43.82 -10.89
C TYR A 453 36.63 -42.71 -9.98
N GLU A 454 35.87 -42.38 -8.94
CA GLU A 454 36.18 -41.30 -8.00
C GLU A 454 35.69 -41.66 -6.58
N CYS A 455 36.41 -41.21 -5.55
CA CYS A 455 36.01 -41.38 -4.15
C CYS A 455 35.60 -42.83 -3.76
N GLY A 456 36.26 -43.85 -4.33
CA GLY A 456 36.01 -45.26 -4.03
C GLY A 456 34.78 -45.88 -4.73
N ALA A 457 34.13 -45.14 -5.64
CA ALA A 457 32.94 -45.57 -6.36
C ALA A 457 32.99 -45.20 -7.86
N CYS A 458 32.13 -45.83 -8.66
CA CYS A 458 31.98 -45.53 -10.08
C CYS A 458 30.81 -44.59 -10.32
N LYS A 459 31.08 -43.46 -10.97
CA LYS A 459 30.10 -42.54 -11.56
C LYS A 459 29.87 -42.92 -13.02
N CYS A 460 28.77 -43.62 -13.27
CA CYS A 460 28.47 -44.19 -14.57
C CYS A 460 28.11 -43.14 -15.62
N ASN A 461 28.45 -43.43 -16.88
CA ASN A 461 28.01 -42.64 -18.02
C ASN A 461 26.49 -42.82 -18.23
N ASP A 462 25.85 -41.87 -18.91
CA ASP A 462 24.41 -41.93 -19.19
C ASP A 462 24.00 -43.25 -19.85
N GLY A 463 22.94 -43.88 -19.33
CA GLY A 463 22.44 -45.19 -19.79
C GLY A 463 23.15 -46.41 -19.19
N ARG A 464 24.10 -46.22 -18.26
CA ARG A 464 24.78 -47.29 -17.51
C ARG A 464 24.48 -47.20 -16.02
N VAL A 465 24.24 -48.34 -15.40
CA VAL A 465 23.91 -48.46 -13.97
C VAL A 465 24.65 -49.64 -13.33
N GLY A 466 24.66 -49.69 -12.00
CA GLY A 466 25.37 -50.72 -11.23
C GLY A 466 26.60 -50.20 -10.50
N ARG A 467 27.13 -51.00 -9.56
CA ARG A 467 28.25 -50.61 -8.66
C ARG A 467 29.54 -50.32 -9.44
N ARG A 468 29.69 -50.93 -10.61
CA ARG A 468 30.81 -50.78 -11.55
C ARG A 468 30.35 -50.38 -12.95
N CYS A 469 29.12 -49.90 -13.15
CA CYS A 469 28.56 -49.57 -14.47
C CYS A 469 28.44 -50.78 -15.42
N GLU A 470 28.24 -51.96 -14.83
CA GLU A 470 28.19 -53.26 -15.49
C GLU A 470 26.89 -53.52 -16.25
N CYS A 471 25.82 -52.81 -15.91
CA CYS A 471 24.48 -53.00 -16.46
C CYS A 471 24.11 -51.85 -17.40
N SER A 472 23.33 -52.16 -18.44
CA SER A 472 22.61 -51.16 -19.24
C SER A 472 21.31 -50.79 -18.53
N SER A 473 20.88 -49.53 -18.62
CA SER A 473 19.59 -49.09 -18.07
C SER A 473 18.38 -49.81 -18.70
N ASN A 474 18.58 -50.51 -19.81
CA ASN A 474 17.54 -51.22 -20.56
C ASN A 474 17.52 -52.74 -20.31
N ASP A 475 18.38 -53.26 -19.43
CA ASP A 475 18.46 -54.70 -19.16
C ASP A 475 17.30 -55.15 -18.25
N VAL A 476 16.63 -56.26 -18.61
CA VAL A 476 15.41 -56.77 -17.93
C VAL A 476 15.78 -57.50 -16.62
N ALA A 477 14.99 -57.25 -15.57
CA ALA A 477 15.14 -57.86 -14.25
C ALA A 477 15.04 -59.39 -14.27
N THR A 478 15.86 -60.06 -13.44
CA THR A 478 15.75 -61.50 -13.14
C THR A 478 15.03 -61.68 -11.79
N GLU A 479 14.32 -62.80 -11.59
CA GLU A 479 13.51 -63.05 -10.38
C GLU A 479 14.30 -62.92 -9.05
N ASP A 480 15.61 -63.16 -9.07
CA ASP A 480 16.49 -62.99 -7.91
C ASP A 480 16.85 -61.53 -7.61
N MET A 481 16.88 -60.65 -8.62
CA MET A 481 17.18 -59.22 -8.48
C MET A 481 15.97 -58.41 -7.98
N ASP A 482 14.75 -58.88 -8.24
CA ASP A 482 13.51 -58.23 -7.77
C ASP A 482 13.37 -58.23 -6.25
N ARG A 483 14.05 -59.15 -5.56
CA ARG A 483 14.01 -59.24 -4.09
C ARG A 483 14.71 -58.07 -3.40
N THR A 484 15.80 -57.54 -3.97
CA THR A 484 16.55 -56.43 -3.36
C THR A 484 15.92 -55.07 -3.63
N CYS A 485 14.96 -54.99 -4.55
CA CYS A 485 14.20 -53.79 -4.92
C CYS A 485 12.86 -53.66 -4.17
N ARG A 486 12.60 -54.51 -3.17
CA ARG A 486 11.44 -54.42 -2.29
C ARG A 486 11.89 -53.99 -0.90
N LYS A 487 11.12 -53.10 -0.27
CA LYS A 487 11.35 -52.68 1.12
C LYS A 487 11.06 -53.83 2.09
N ASP A 488 9.93 -54.49 1.89
CA ASP A 488 9.49 -55.69 2.61
C ASP A 488 8.81 -56.67 1.64
N ASN A 489 8.66 -57.95 2.04
CA ASN A 489 8.00 -58.99 1.22
C ASN A 489 6.55 -58.65 0.79
N GLY A 490 5.91 -57.68 1.43
CA GLY A 490 4.57 -57.18 1.09
C GLY A 490 4.54 -55.88 0.28
N THR A 491 5.70 -55.28 -0.04
CA THR A 491 5.78 -54.04 -0.84
C THR A 491 6.02 -54.34 -2.32
N ASP A 492 5.45 -53.51 -3.19
CA ASP A 492 5.70 -53.59 -4.62
C ASP A 492 7.16 -53.26 -4.95
N ILE A 493 7.65 -53.84 -6.06
CA ILE A 493 9.00 -53.58 -6.56
C ILE A 493 9.13 -52.07 -6.82
N CYS A 494 10.12 -51.44 -6.19
CA CYS A 494 10.37 -50.00 -6.26
C CYS A 494 9.12 -49.14 -5.99
N SER A 495 8.26 -49.59 -5.07
CA SER A 495 7.01 -48.91 -4.70
C SER A 495 6.10 -48.58 -5.89
N ASN A 496 6.26 -49.30 -7.01
CA ASN A 496 5.61 -49.05 -8.30
C ASN A 496 5.95 -47.68 -8.96
N ASN A 497 6.86 -46.90 -8.35
CA ASN A 497 7.30 -45.59 -8.81
C ASN A 497 8.67 -45.62 -9.50
N GLY A 498 9.22 -46.81 -9.69
CA GLY A 498 10.51 -47.05 -10.34
C GLY A 498 10.54 -48.41 -11.00
N ASP A 499 11.59 -48.65 -11.76
CA ASP A 499 11.90 -49.94 -12.35
C ASP A 499 13.10 -50.53 -11.59
N CYS A 500 13.05 -51.83 -11.29
CA CYS A 500 14.18 -52.51 -10.66
C CYS A 500 15.21 -52.85 -11.74
N VAL A 501 16.30 -52.11 -11.78
CA VAL A 501 17.37 -52.31 -12.75
C VAL A 501 18.62 -52.73 -12.01
N CYS A 502 19.11 -53.94 -12.31
CA CYS A 502 20.35 -54.46 -11.74
C CYS A 502 20.34 -54.52 -10.18
N GLY A 503 19.18 -54.87 -9.60
CA GLY A 503 18.99 -55.03 -8.14
C GLY A 503 18.87 -53.72 -7.35
N THR A 504 18.78 -52.57 -8.02
CA THR A 504 18.55 -51.25 -7.42
C THR A 504 17.34 -50.59 -8.10
N CYS A 505 16.61 -49.75 -7.37
CA CYS A 505 15.48 -49.01 -7.93
C CYS A 505 15.94 -47.77 -8.71
N GLU A 506 15.52 -47.69 -9.97
CA GLU A 506 15.60 -46.48 -10.79
C GLU A 506 14.23 -45.82 -10.83
N CYS A 507 14.11 -44.66 -10.20
CA CYS A 507 12.83 -43.99 -10.07
C CYS A 507 12.39 -43.35 -11.40
N LYS A 508 11.09 -43.50 -11.71
CA LYS A 508 10.49 -42.97 -12.94
C LYS A 508 10.67 -41.45 -12.99
N LYS A 509 11.07 -40.94 -14.14
CA LYS A 509 11.13 -39.49 -14.40
C LYS A 509 9.74 -39.01 -14.83
N ARG A 510 9.35 -37.81 -14.38
CA ARG A 510 8.08 -37.18 -14.77
C ARG A 510 8.30 -36.15 -15.88
N ASP A 511 7.21 -35.74 -16.53
CA ASP A 511 7.25 -34.70 -17.58
C ASP A 511 7.69 -33.34 -17.05
N ASN A 512 7.37 -33.03 -15.78
CA ASN A 512 7.94 -31.91 -15.06
C ASN A 512 9.26 -32.35 -14.38
N PRO A 513 10.44 -31.81 -14.77
CA PRO A 513 11.71 -32.16 -14.16
C PRO A 513 11.80 -31.84 -12.66
N GLU A 514 10.99 -30.90 -12.17
CA GLU A 514 10.96 -30.50 -10.76
C GLU A 514 10.25 -31.54 -9.87
N GLU A 515 9.39 -32.39 -10.46
CA GLU A 515 8.66 -33.42 -9.75
C GLU A 515 9.42 -34.75 -9.84
N ARG A 516 9.99 -35.18 -8.71
CA ARG A 516 10.84 -36.37 -8.65
C ARG A 516 10.37 -37.35 -7.59
N TYR A 517 10.48 -38.63 -7.94
CA TYR A 517 10.48 -39.72 -6.98
C TYR A 517 11.90 -39.93 -6.45
N SER A 518 12.03 -40.23 -5.15
CA SER A 518 13.30 -40.42 -4.45
C SER A 518 13.19 -41.55 -3.41
N GLY A 519 14.30 -41.85 -2.74
CA GLY A 519 14.39 -42.96 -1.77
C GLY A 519 15.02 -44.22 -2.39
N GLN A 520 15.38 -45.18 -1.53
CA GLN A 520 16.03 -46.43 -1.95
C GLN A 520 15.11 -47.31 -2.80
N TYR A 521 13.80 -47.22 -2.56
CA TYR A 521 12.75 -48.00 -3.20
C TYR A 521 11.75 -47.09 -3.93
N CYS A 522 12.13 -45.86 -4.28
CA CYS A 522 11.26 -44.86 -4.91
C CYS A 522 9.96 -44.58 -4.14
N GLU A 523 10.03 -44.71 -2.81
CA GLU A 523 8.90 -44.58 -1.90
C GLU A 523 8.54 -43.12 -1.59
N CYS A 524 9.48 -42.20 -1.82
CA CYS A 524 9.32 -40.78 -1.56
C CYS A 524 9.02 -40.00 -2.84
N ASP A 525 8.32 -38.88 -2.68
CA ASP A 525 8.15 -37.88 -3.72
C ASP A 525 8.12 -36.47 -3.11
N ASN A 526 8.36 -35.46 -3.94
CA ASN A 526 8.39 -34.05 -3.54
C ASN A 526 7.16 -33.25 -4.02
N PHE A 527 6.04 -33.91 -4.37
CA PHE A 527 4.86 -33.24 -4.94
C PHE A 527 3.52 -33.65 -4.32
N ASN A 528 3.45 -34.75 -3.55
CA ASN A 528 2.27 -35.18 -2.78
C ASN A 528 2.35 -34.75 -1.31
N CYS A 529 2.66 -33.49 -1.05
CA CYS A 529 2.52 -32.89 0.28
C CYS A 529 1.19 -32.14 0.44
N ASP A 530 0.84 -31.82 1.69
CA ASP A 530 -0.31 -30.98 2.02
C ASP A 530 -0.26 -29.62 1.30
N ARG A 531 -1.43 -29.12 0.90
CA ARG A 531 -1.59 -27.85 0.16
C ARG A 531 -2.44 -26.88 0.94
N SER A 532 -2.06 -25.60 0.91
CA SER A 532 -2.86 -24.48 1.41
C SER A 532 -2.92 -23.38 0.35
N GLY A 533 -4.09 -22.79 0.12
CA GLY A 533 -4.28 -21.79 -0.94
C GLY A 533 -3.89 -22.29 -2.35
N ASN A 534 -4.10 -23.57 -2.64
CA ASN A 534 -3.66 -24.29 -3.85
C ASN A 534 -2.13 -24.40 -4.08
N LYS A 535 -1.31 -23.94 -3.13
CA LYS A 535 0.16 -24.07 -3.19
C LYS A 535 0.64 -25.26 -2.36
N LEU A 536 1.64 -25.98 -2.88
CA LEU A 536 2.33 -27.05 -2.16
C LEU A 536 3.06 -26.46 -0.95
N CYS A 537 2.83 -27.01 0.25
CA CYS A 537 3.37 -26.48 1.51
C CYS A 537 3.12 -24.96 1.69
N GLY A 538 1.94 -24.49 1.25
CA GLY A 538 1.54 -23.08 1.38
C GLY A 538 2.40 -22.10 0.57
N GLY A 539 3.40 -22.56 -0.17
CA GLY A 539 4.45 -21.73 -0.75
C GLY A 539 5.47 -21.19 0.26
N HIS A 540 5.48 -21.75 1.48
CA HIS A 540 6.33 -21.35 2.61
C HIS A 540 7.03 -22.56 3.23
N GLY A 541 7.42 -23.51 2.38
CA GLY A 541 8.09 -24.73 2.77
C GLY A 541 8.39 -25.59 1.56
N ARG A 542 9.31 -26.53 1.75
CA ARG A 542 9.69 -27.50 0.72
C ARG A 542 9.12 -28.87 1.04
N CYS A 543 8.63 -29.56 0.03
CA CYS A 543 8.12 -30.91 0.17
C CYS A 543 9.28 -31.92 0.14
N GLU A 544 9.57 -32.56 1.27
CA GLU A 544 10.53 -33.65 1.35
C GLU A 544 9.82 -34.94 1.75
N CYS A 545 9.78 -35.92 0.84
CA CYS A 545 9.15 -37.21 1.04
C CYS A 545 7.71 -37.11 1.61
N ARG A 546 6.84 -36.36 0.93
CA ARG A 546 5.43 -36.14 1.31
C ARG A 546 5.20 -35.39 2.63
N VAL A 547 6.25 -34.83 3.23
CA VAL A 547 6.17 -33.98 4.41
C VAL A 547 6.62 -32.57 4.05
N CYS A 548 5.84 -31.57 4.45
CA CYS A 548 6.25 -30.19 4.30
C CYS A 548 7.29 -29.82 5.36
N ILE A 549 8.49 -29.51 4.91
CA ILE A 549 9.52 -28.88 5.73
C ILE A 549 9.34 -27.37 5.60
N CYS A 550 8.71 -26.80 6.61
CA CYS A 550 8.37 -25.38 6.59
C CYS A 550 9.61 -24.52 6.55
N ASP A 551 9.47 -23.42 5.83
CA ASP A 551 10.40 -22.34 5.93
C ASP A 551 10.38 -21.83 7.38
N PRO A 552 11.52 -21.41 7.90
CA PRO A 552 11.54 -20.32 8.84
C PRO A 552 10.30 -19.45 9.13
N MET A 553 9.91 -19.34 10.40
CA MET A 553 8.74 -18.56 10.82
C MET A 553 7.40 -19.05 10.27
N TRP A 554 7.34 -20.24 9.69
CA TRP A 554 6.11 -20.92 9.30
C TRP A 554 5.98 -22.28 9.99
N THR A 555 4.74 -22.68 10.26
CA THR A 555 4.40 -23.96 10.90
C THR A 555 3.06 -24.49 10.39
N GLY A 556 2.66 -25.68 10.85
CA GLY A 556 1.50 -26.42 10.34
C GLY A 556 1.90 -27.47 9.30
N SER A 557 1.04 -28.46 9.07
CA SER A 557 1.34 -29.57 8.15
C SER A 557 1.45 -29.12 6.69
N ALA A 558 0.83 -27.99 6.35
CA ALA A 558 0.91 -27.32 5.05
C ALA A 558 1.74 -26.03 5.09
N CYS A 559 2.47 -25.74 6.18
CA CYS A 559 3.26 -24.51 6.37
C CYS A 559 2.48 -23.19 6.15
N ASP A 560 1.22 -23.17 6.57
CA ASP A 560 0.28 -22.07 6.37
C ASP A 560 0.18 -21.12 7.57
N CYS A 561 0.78 -21.47 8.70
CA CYS A 561 0.71 -20.69 9.93
C CYS A 561 1.99 -19.88 10.16
N SER A 562 1.90 -18.54 10.09
CA SER A 562 3.02 -17.63 10.38
C SER A 562 3.27 -17.49 11.89
N LEU A 563 4.54 -17.55 12.30
CA LEU A 563 5.02 -17.30 13.66
C LEU A 563 5.42 -15.82 13.87
N ASP A 564 5.30 -14.98 12.85
CA ASP A 564 5.55 -13.54 12.98
C ASP A 564 4.40 -12.86 13.74
N ASN A 565 4.76 -12.10 14.77
CA ASN A 565 3.82 -11.35 15.62
C ASN A 565 3.68 -9.88 15.19
N SER A 566 4.39 -9.43 14.14
CA SER A 566 4.37 -8.04 13.67
C SER A 566 2.96 -7.56 13.31
N THR A 567 2.18 -8.41 12.64
CA THR A 567 0.78 -8.16 12.25
C THR A 567 -0.18 -8.09 13.43
N CYS A 568 0.20 -8.70 14.56
CA CYS A 568 -0.55 -8.71 15.80
C CYS A 568 -0.16 -7.55 16.75
N LEU A 569 0.82 -6.73 16.39
CA LEU A 569 1.30 -5.64 17.24
C LEU A 569 0.38 -4.42 17.10
N ALA A 570 -0.28 -4.03 18.18
CA ALA A 570 -1.17 -2.86 18.18
C ALA A 570 -0.39 -1.53 18.34
N SER A 571 -1.07 -0.40 18.11
CA SER A 571 -0.49 0.96 18.24
C SER A 571 0.07 1.26 19.64
N ASN A 572 -0.43 0.59 20.68
CA ASN A 572 0.08 0.68 22.05
C ASN A 572 1.33 -0.20 22.30
N LYS A 573 1.91 -0.81 21.26
CA LYS A 573 3.05 -1.73 21.28
C LYS A 573 2.82 -3.03 22.04
N GLN A 574 1.56 -3.41 22.30
CA GLN A 574 1.19 -4.69 22.88
C GLN A 574 0.64 -5.64 21.83
N ILE A 575 0.90 -6.95 21.99
CA ILE A 575 0.34 -7.99 21.15
C ILE A 575 -1.18 -8.06 21.40
N CYS A 576 -1.97 -7.88 20.34
CA CYS A 576 -3.43 -7.90 20.38
C CYS A 576 -4.02 -6.94 21.44
N ASN A 577 -3.45 -5.74 21.58
CA ASN A 577 -3.79 -4.75 22.61
C ASN A 577 -3.75 -5.27 24.06
N GLY A 578 -3.03 -6.37 24.31
CA GLY A 578 -3.01 -7.06 25.62
C GLY A 578 -4.31 -7.79 25.95
N ARG A 579 -5.20 -7.99 24.97
CA ARG A 579 -6.56 -8.56 25.11
C ARG A 579 -6.78 -9.79 24.24
N GLY A 580 -5.70 -10.40 23.76
CA GLY A 580 -5.74 -11.57 22.90
C GLY A 580 -4.38 -12.27 22.78
N THR A 581 -4.39 -13.43 22.15
CA THR A 581 -3.19 -14.18 21.76
C THR A 581 -3.01 -14.11 20.25
N CYS A 582 -1.77 -13.97 19.79
CA CYS A 582 -1.48 -14.02 18.35
C CYS A 582 -1.31 -15.48 17.93
N GLU A 583 -2.16 -15.95 17.02
CA GLU A 583 -2.08 -17.29 16.43
C GLU A 583 -2.02 -17.15 14.91
N CYS A 584 -0.98 -17.71 14.29
CA CYS A 584 -0.76 -17.65 12.85
C CYS A 584 -0.78 -16.23 12.26
N GLY A 585 -0.17 -15.25 12.96
CA GLY A 585 -0.17 -13.84 12.56
C GLY A 585 -1.53 -13.13 12.67
N THR A 586 -2.52 -13.73 13.34
CA THR A 586 -3.85 -13.15 13.57
C THR A 586 -4.18 -13.13 15.05
N CYS A 587 -4.74 -12.01 15.54
CA CYS A 587 -5.16 -11.92 16.93
C CYS A 587 -6.44 -12.71 17.22
N LYS A 588 -6.36 -13.64 18.17
CA LYS A 588 -7.49 -14.28 18.84
C LYS A 588 -7.80 -13.54 20.13
N CYS A 589 -8.86 -12.73 20.11
CA CYS A 589 -9.26 -11.96 21.27
C CYS A 589 -9.77 -12.87 22.38
N THR A 590 -9.28 -12.68 23.60
CA THR A 590 -9.64 -13.52 24.76
C THR A 590 -11.08 -13.29 25.21
N ASP A 591 -11.59 -12.06 25.01
CA ASP A 591 -12.99 -11.70 25.23
C ASP A 591 -13.68 -11.45 23.87
N PRO A 592 -14.77 -12.19 23.53
CA PRO A 592 -15.47 -12.09 22.24
C PRO A 592 -16.15 -10.74 21.99
N LYS A 593 -16.21 -9.85 22.99
CA LYS A 593 -16.68 -8.47 22.82
C LYS A 593 -15.71 -7.61 22.03
N PHE A 594 -14.43 -7.97 22.02
CA PHE A 594 -13.37 -7.28 21.29
C PHE A 594 -13.14 -7.94 19.93
N GLN A 595 -12.96 -7.09 18.92
CA GLN A 595 -12.90 -7.43 17.51
C GLN A 595 -11.85 -6.55 16.82
N GLY A 596 -11.49 -6.90 15.59
CA GLY A 596 -10.49 -6.19 14.80
C GLY A 596 -9.14 -6.93 14.78
N PRO A 597 -8.26 -6.58 13.81
CA PRO A 597 -6.98 -7.26 13.58
C PRO A 597 -6.08 -7.35 14.82
N THR A 598 -6.22 -6.43 15.77
CA THR A 598 -5.44 -6.40 17.03
C THR A 598 -6.32 -6.31 18.28
N CYS A 599 -7.59 -6.72 18.21
CA CYS A 599 -8.54 -6.65 19.32
C CYS A 599 -8.81 -5.24 19.88
N GLU A 600 -8.68 -4.21 19.03
CA GLU A 600 -8.84 -2.81 19.39
C GLU A 600 -10.31 -2.35 19.49
N THR A 601 -11.22 -3.01 18.77
CA THR A 601 -12.60 -2.54 18.63
C THR A 601 -13.50 -3.29 19.60
N CYS A 602 -14.26 -2.59 20.44
CA CYS A 602 -15.31 -3.19 21.28
C CYS A 602 -16.68 -2.61 20.96
N PRO A 603 -17.45 -3.20 20.04
CA PRO A 603 -18.76 -2.67 19.66
C PRO A 603 -19.81 -2.74 20.78
N THR A 604 -19.57 -3.56 21.81
CA THR A 604 -20.52 -3.84 22.90
C THR A 604 -20.12 -3.20 24.24
N CYS A 605 -19.00 -2.49 24.29
CA CYS A 605 -18.60 -1.75 25.48
C CYS A 605 -19.41 -0.44 25.55
N PRO A 606 -20.00 -0.06 26.70
CA PRO A 606 -20.58 1.27 26.88
C PRO A 606 -19.53 2.34 26.57
N GLY A 607 -19.92 3.39 25.84
CA GLY A 607 -19.03 4.52 25.60
C GLY A 607 -18.63 5.17 26.92
N VAL A 608 -17.44 5.75 26.99
CA VAL A 608 -16.91 6.48 28.16
C VAL A 608 -17.89 7.59 28.62
N CYS A 609 -18.67 8.15 27.70
CA CYS A 609 -19.75 9.10 28.01
C CYS A 609 -20.93 8.48 28.79
N THR A 610 -21.26 7.22 28.57
CA THR A 610 -22.34 6.54 29.29
C THR A 610 -21.86 6.08 30.67
N GLU A 611 -20.61 5.65 30.77
CA GLU A 611 -20.00 5.24 32.05
C GLU A 611 -19.91 6.40 33.06
N HIS A 612 -19.52 7.59 32.59
CA HIS A 612 -19.32 8.75 33.47
C HIS A 612 -20.57 9.61 33.65
N LYS A 613 -21.63 9.39 32.86
CA LYS A 613 -22.89 10.15 32.89
C LYS A 613 -23.42 10.38 34.31
N GLU A 614 -23.64 9.31 35.06
CA GLU A 614 -24.27 9.37 36.39
C GLU A 614 -23.40 10.13 37.41
N CYS A 615 -22.08 9.99 37.30
CA CYS A 615 -21.13 10.65 38.18
C CYS A 615 -20.97 12.13 37.86
N VAL A 616 -20.97 12.49 36.57
CA VAL A 616 -20.97 13.90 36.15
C VAL A 616 -22.26 14.57 36.54
N GLN A 617 -23.41 13.93 36.31
CA GLN A 617 -24.71 14.47 36.66
C GLN A 617 -24.85 14.74 38.16
N CYS A 618 -24.38 13.81 38.99
CA CYS A 618 -24.40 14.00 40.43
C CYS A 618 -23.44 15.10 40.90
N ARG A 619 -22.16 15.06 40.50
CA ARG A 619 -21.16 16.03 40.99
C ARG A 619 -21.35 17.44 40.41
N ALA A 620 -21.93 17.56 39.21
CA ALA A 620 -22.19 18.84 38.57
C ALA A 620 -23.52 19.47 39.01
N PHE A 621 -24.60 18.68 39.08
CA PHE A 621 -25.96 19.19 39.25
C PHE A 621 -26.68 18.68 40.49
N GLY A 622 -26.11 17.73 41.24
CA GLY A 622 -26.74 17.15 42.44
C GLY A 622 -27.98 16.32 42.13
N THR A 623 -28.06 15.76 40.92
CA THR A 623 -29.18 14.95 40.40
C THR A 623 -28.68 13.64 39.80
N GLY A 624 -29.59 12.72 39.44
CA GLY A 624 -29.25 11.40 38.90
C GLY A 624 -29.26 10.27 39.95
N GLU A 625 -29.10 9.02 39.50
CA GLU A 625 -29.26 7.83 40.33
C GLU A 625 -28.18 7.68 41.42
N LYS A 626 -26.97 8.17 41.16
CA LYS A 626 -25.84 8.17 42.10
C LYS A 626 -25.80 9.36 43.06
N LYS A 627 -26.91 10.10 43.19
CA LYS A 627 -26.99 11.28 44.08
C LYS A 627 -26.59 10.98 45.51
N ASP A 628 -27.04 9.85 46.06
CA ASP A 628 -26.84 9.51 47.47
C ASP A 628 -25.46 8.87 47.75
N THR A 629 -24.82 8.26 46.75
CA THR A 629 -23.49 7.62 46.88
C THR A 629 -22.36 8.38 46.18
N CYS A 630 -22.66 9.59 45.72
CA CYS A 630 -21.82 10.43 44.86
C CYS A 630 -20.40 10.67 45.37
N GLU A 631 -20.24 11.02 46.65
CA GLU A 631 -18.93 11.35 47.22
C GLU A 631 -18.00 10.13 47.31
N ARG A 632 -18.59 8.94 47.48
CA ARG A 632 -17.84 7.68 47.57
C ARG A 632 -17.50 7.12 46.19
N ASP A 633 -18.47 7.13 45.27
CA ASP A 633 -18.39 6.35 44.03
C ASP A 633 -17.89 7.18 42.82
N CYS A 634 -17.82 8.52 42.92
CA CYS A 634 -17.54 9.41 41.79
C CYS A 634 -16.35 10.36 42.00
N SER A 635 -15.43 10.03 42.91
CA SER A 635 -14.25 10.85 43.27
C SER A 635 -13.01 10.62 42.39
N TYR A 636 -13.07 9.71 41.41
CA TYR A 636 -11.92 9.25 40.60
C TYR A 636 -11.53 10.17 39.43
N PHE A 637 -12.18 11.32 39.28
CA PHE A 637 -11.86 12.34 38.27
C PHE A 637 -12.00 13.74 38.83
N ASN A 638 -11.26 14.69 38.26
CA ASN A 638 -11.37 16.11 38.58
C ASN A 638 -12.48 16.75 37.74
N LEU A 639 -13.42 17.45 38.38
CA LEU A 639 -14.58 18.06 37.70
C LEU A 639 -14.47 19.59 37.68
N ILE A 640 -14.50 20.18 36.49
CA ILE A 640 -14.38 21.61 36.23
C ILE A 640 -15.67 22.11 35.58
N LYS A 641 -16.35 23.09 36.19
CA LYS A 641 -17.57 23.68 35.61
C LYS A 641 -17.21 24.85 34.69
N VAL A 642 -17.78 24.88 33.49
CA VAL A 642 -17.65 25.97 32.51
C VAL A 642 -18.99 26.64 32.26
N LYS A 643 -18.99 27.96 32.00
CA LYS A 643 -20.23 28.75 31.87
C LYS A 643 -21.00 28.53 30.57
N ASP A 644 -20.28 28.22 29.49
CA ASP A 644 -20.82 28.19 28.13
C ASP A 644 -20.24 26.99 27.39
N ARG A 645 -20.99 26.46 26.41
CA ARG A 645 -20.56 25.31 25.58
C ARG A 645 -19.27 25.59 24.82
N ASP A 646 -19.05 26.82 24.37
CA ASP A 646 -17.90 27.20 23.56
C ASP A 646 -16.60 27.29 24.37
N LYS A 647 -16.68 27.17 25.70
CA LYS A 647 -15.53 27.11 26.62
C LYS A 647 -15.14 25.68 27.01
N LEU A 648 -15.81 24.67 26.44
CA LEU A 648 -15.35 23.29 26.57
C LEU A 648 -14.04 23.13 25.77
N PRO A 649 -13.03 22.40 26.30
CA PRO A 649 -11.78 22.18 25.58
C PRO A 649 -12.03 21.59 24.19
N GLN A 650 -11.49 22.23 23.15
CA GLN A 650 -11.60 21.76 21.77
C GLN A 650 -10.48 20.75 21.46
N PRO A 651 -10.65 19.85 20.48
CA PRO A 651 -9.64 18.85 20.11
C PRO A 651 -8.26 19.43 19.75
N ASN A 652 -8.21 20.70 19.31
CA ASN A 652 -6.98 21.39 18.93
C ASN A 652 -6.32 22.20 20.06
N ASP A 653 -7.01 22.40 21.20
CA ASP A 653 -6.52 23.22 22.31
C ASP A 653 -5.81 22.39 23.39
N ALA A 654 -5.97 21.06 23.37
CA ALA A 654 -5.40 20.14 24.34
C ALA A 654 -4.31 19.27 23.71
N THR A 655 -3.19 19.09 24.43
CA THR A 655 -2.06 18.23 24.00
C THR A 655 -2.38 16.72 24.09
N TYR A 656 -3.61 16.36 24.42
CA TYR A 656 -4.10 15.00 24.66
C TYR A 656 -5.52 14.82 24.11
N PRO A 657 -5.95 13.59 23.76
CA PRO A 657 -7.27 13.34 23.18
C PRO A 657 -8.40 13.72 24.14
N VAL A 658 -9.29 14.62 23.72
CA VAL A 658 -10.48 15.04 24.46
C VAL A 658 -11.72 14.48 23.79
N MET A 659 -12.60 13.86 24.58
CA MET A 659 -13.86 13.29 24.10
C MET A 659 -15.04 14.15 24.54
N HIS A 660 -15.88 14.54 23.59
CA HIS A 660 -17.08 15.33 23.85
C HIS A 660 -18.30 14.43 24.05
N CYS A 661 -18.99 14.64 25.17
CA CYS A 661 -20.16 13.89 25.59
C CYS A 661 -21.40 14.80 25.65
N LYS A 662 -22.51 14.31 25.13
CA LYS A 662 -23.83 14.95 25.17
C LYS A 662 -24.83 13.95 25.72
N GLU A 663 -25.38 14.23 26.90
CA GLU A 663 -26.26 13.31 27.62
C GLU A 663 -27.57 13.99 28.04
N ARG A 664 -28.62 13.18 28.24
CA ARG A 664 -29.91 13.65 28.77
C ARG A 664 -30.09 13.30 30.23
N ASP A 665 -30.67 14.23 30.97
CA ASP A 665 -31.14 14.03 32.33
C ASP A 665 -32.57 13.44 32.38
N ALA A 666 -33.10 13.24 33.59
CA ALA A 666 -34.46 12.70 33.78
C ALA A 666 -35.59 13.67 33.40
N ASN A 667 -35.29 14.95 33.18
CA ASN A 667 -36.25 15.99 32.78
C ASN A 667 -36.19 16.29 31.28
N ASP A 668 -35.53 15.42 30.50
CA ASP A 668 -35.29 15.55 29.05
C ASP A 668 -34.49 16.82 28.68
N CYS A 669 -33.69 17.33 29.62
CA CYS A 669 -32.74 18.41 29.40
C CYS A 669 -31.38 17.85 28.98
N TRP A 670 -30.72 18.54 28.05
CA TRP A 670 -29.38 18.18 27.58
C TRP A 670 -28.30 18.80 28.47
N PHE A 671 -27.29 18.01 28.81
CA PHE A 671 -26.05 18.50 29.41
C PHE A 671 -24.84 18.02 28.63
N TYR A 672 -23.84 18.91 28.55
CA TYR A 672 -22.64 18.72 27.73
C TYR A 672 -21.43 18.68 28.64
N TYR A 673 -20.54 17.73 28.40
CA TYR A 673 -19.27 17.65 29.11
C TYR A 673 -18.17 17.02 28.25
N THR A 674 -16.92 17.19 28.64
CA THR A 674 -15.78 16.50 28.04
C THR A 674 -15.11 15.57 29.04
N TYR A 675 -14.49 14.50 28.53
CA TYR A 675 -13.64 13.61 29.30
C TYR A 675 -12.28 13.51 28.63
N ALA A 676 -11.21 13.66 29.41
CA ALA A 676 -9.85 13.51 28.95
C ALA A 676 -8.96 12.85 30.01
N VAL A 677 -7.90 12.19 29.55
CA VAL A 677 -6.84 11.67 30.42
C VAL A 677 -5.58 12.45 30.07
N ASN A 678 -5.05 13.20 31.04
CA ASN A 678 -3.87 14.01 30.82
C ASN A 678 -2.60 13.13 30.68
N ASN A 679 -1.49 13.73 30.28
CA ASN A 679 -0.20 13.04 30.09
C ASN A 679 0.36 12.41 31.40
N ASN A 680 -0.16 12.81 32.57
CA ASN A 680 0.19 12.27 33.87
C ASN A 680 -0.77 11.16 34.34
N THR A 681 -1.64 10.64 33.45
CA THR A 681 -2.68 9.63 33.71
C THR A 681 -3.82 10.06 34.66
N GLU A 682 -3.97 11.36 34.91
CA GLU A 682 -5.09 11.90 35.68
C GLU A 682 -6.31 12.16 34.79
N LYS A 683 -7.50 11.89 35.31
CA LYS A 683 -8.78 12.00 34.58
C LYS A 683 -9.41 13.37 34.85
N GLU A 684 -9.68 14.13 33.79
CA GLU A 684 -10.28 15.46 33.85
C GLU A 684 -11.62 15.50 33.11
N VAL A 685 -12.61 16.15 33.72
CA VAL A 685 -13.95 16.33 33.17
C VAL A 685 -14.37 17.79 33.22
N HIS A 686 -14.66 18.38 32.06
CA HIS A 686 -15.24 19.74 31.99
C HIS A 686 -16.73 19.65 31.68
N VAL A 687 -17.59 20.26 32.50
CA VAL A 687 -19.06 20.19 32.34
C VAL A 687 -19.65 21.59 32.24
N VAL A 688 -20.60 21.80 31.33
CA VAL A 688 -21.34 23.07 31.22
C VAL A 688 -22.25 23.23 32.44
N ASP A 689 -22.24 24.41 33.06
CA ASP A 689 -22.95 24.68 34.31
C ASP A 689 -24.48 24.80 34.16
N THR A 690 -24.96 24.98 32.94
CA THR A 690 -26.38 25.17 32.59
C THR A 690 -26.92 23.99 31.76
N LEU A 691 -28.16 23.57 32.07
CA LEU A 691 -28.90 22.55 31.34
C LEU A 691 -29.66 23.18 30.16
N ASP A 692 -29.63 22.54 29.00
CA ASP A 692 -30.32 22.98 27.78
C ASP A 692 -31.66 22.23 27.66
N CYS A 693 -32.72 22.83 28.21
CA CYS A 693 -34.07 22.28 28.25
C CYS A 693 -34.97 22.89 27.16
N PRO A 694 -35.83 22.11 26.47
CA PRO A 694 -36.77 22.66 25.50
C PRO A 694 -37.78 23.60 26.17
N ALA A 695 -37.88 24.85 25.72
CA ALA A 695 -38.93 25.77 26.13
C ALA A 695 -40.28 25.33 25.53
N GLY A 696 -41.34 25.28 26.35
CA GLY A 696 -42.68 24.89 25.89
C GLY A 696 -43.20 25.81 24.76
N PRO A 697 -44.11 25.31 23.90
CA PRO A 697 -44.58 26.07 22.75
C PRO A 697 -45.40 27.31 23.18
N ASP A 698 -45.09 28.45 22.57
CA ASP A 698 -45.79 29.71 22.80
C ASP A 698 -47.23 29.64 22.27
N ILE A 699 -48.22 29.85 23.15
CA ILE A 699 -49.64 29.61 22.87
C ILE A 699 -50.22 30.68 21.93
N ILE A 700 -49.64 31.88 21.91
CA ILE A 700 -50.12 33.06 21.19
C ILE A 700 -50.20 32.84 19.66
N PRO A 701 -49.17 32.34 18.95
CA PRO A 701 -49.24 32.11 17.50
C PRO A 701 -50.22 30.99 17.10
N ILE A 702 -50.42 29.98 17.95
CA ILE A 702 -51.33 28.86 17.67
C ILE A 702 -52.79 29.34 17.67
N VAL A 703 -53.17 30.16 18.65
CA VAL A 703 -54.53 30.73 18.73
C VAL A 703 -54.79 31.71 17.58
N ALA A 704 -53.81 32.55 17.22
CA ALA A 704 -53.93 33.48 16.11
C ALA A 704 -54.10 32.77 14.75
N GLY A 705 -53.37 31.68 14.52
CA GLY A 705 -53.46 30.88 13.31
C GLY A 705 -54.83 30.21 13.13
N VAL A 706 -55.43 29.69 14.21
CA VAL A 706 -56.75 29.05 14.16
C VAL A 706 -57.85 30.07 13.83
N VAL A 707 -57.81 31.25 14.44
CA VAL A 707 -58.79 32.31 14.18
C VAL A 707 -58.68 32.82 12.74
N ALA A 708 -57.47 33.04 12.23
CA ALA A 708 -57.25 33.46 10.85
C ALA A 708 -57.74 32.41 9.83
N GLY A 709 -57.51 31.12 10.12
CA GLY A 709 -57.97 30.02 9.28
C GLY A 709 -59.49 29.96 9.15
N ILE A 710 -60.23 30.12 10.26
CA ILE A 710 -61.71 30.11 10.25
C ILE A 710 -62.26 31.26 9.41
N VAL A 711 -61.69 32.46 9.54
CA VAL A 711 -62.12 33.65 8.78
C VAL A 711 -61.85 33.47 7.28
N LEU A 712 -60.69 32.93 6.90
CA LEU A 712 -60.34 32.69 5.50
C LEU A 712 -61.22 31.61 4.86
N ILE A 713 -61.55 30.54 5.59
CA ILE A 713 -62.47 29.51 5.10
C ILE A 713 -63.88 30.09 4.89
N GLY A 714 -64.35 30.94 5.81
CA GLY A 714 -65.63 31.65 5.65
C GLY A 714 -65.69 32.54 4.41
N LEU A 715 -64.62 33.32 4.16
CA LEU A 715 -64.50 34.15 2.96
C LEU A 715 -64.44 33.31 1.67
N ALA A 716 -63.70 32.20 1.69
CA ALA A 716 -63.62 31.30 0.54
C ALA A 716 -64.98 30.67 0.21
N LEU A 717 -65.74 30.24 1.22
CA LEU A 717 -67.10 29.70 1.01
C LEU A 717 -68.08 30.74 0.46
N LEU A 718 -67.99 32.00 0.91
CA LEU A 718 -68.79 33.09 0.35
C LEU A 718 -68.43 33.41 -1.10
N LEU A 719 -67.14 33.38 -1.45
CA LEU A 719 -66.68 33.58 -2.82
C LEU A 719 -67.10 32.43 -3.73
N ILE A 720 -67.02 31.19 -3.26
CA ILE A 720 -67.50 30.01 -3.97
C ILE A 720 -69.02 30.08 -4.17
N TRP A 721 -69.79 30.47 -3.16
CA TRP A 721 -71.24 30.65 -3.29
C TRP A 721 -71.59 31.76 -4.29
N LYS A 722 -70.89 32.89 -4.25
CA LYS A 722 -71.05 33.98 -5.22
C LYS A 722 -70.69 33.53 -6.63
N LEU A 723 -69.64 32.73 -6.80
CA LEU A 723 -69.25 32.16 -8.10
C LEU A 723 -70.31 31.17 -8.62
N LEU A 724 -70.85 30.31 -7.76
CA LEU A 724 -71.91 29.36 -8.11
C LEU A 724 -73.21 30.07 -8.51
N MET A 725 -73.59 31.13 -7.80
CA MET A 725 -74.74 31.98 -8.17
C MET A 725 -74.53 32.65 -9.54
N ILE A 726 -73.34 33.18 -9.81
CA ILE A 726 -73.00 33.80 -11.11
C ILE A 726 -73.01 32.77 -12.25
N ILE A 727 -72.57 31.53 -12.00
CA ILE A 727 -72.62 30.44 -12.99
C ILE A 727 -74.07 29.99 -13.25
N HIS A 728 -74.92 29.96 -12.23
CA HIS A 728 -76.34 29.59 -12.38
C HIS A 728 -77.10 30.65 -13.22
N ASP A 729 -76.90 31.94 -12.93
CA ASP A 729 -77.49 33.05 -13.72
C ASP A 729 -77.03 33.05 -15.18
N ARG A 730 -75.74 32.78 -15.44
CA ARG A 730 -75.21 32.68 -16.82
C ARG A 730 -75.70 31.45 -17.57
N ARG A 731 -76.00 30.34 -16.88
CA ARG A 731 -76.55 29.12 -17.50
C ARG A 731 -78.01 29.29 -17.92
N GLU A 732 -78.81 30.03 -17.17
CA GLU A 732 -80.20 30.37 -17.54
C GLU A 732 -80.24 31.36 -18.73
N PHE A 733 -79.34 32.35 -18.76
CA PHE A 733 -79.27 33.32 -19.88
C PHE A 733 -78.84 32.67 -21.21
N ALA A 734 -77.92 31.70 -21.17
CA ALA A 734 -77.46 30.97 -22.35
C ALA A 734 -78.47 29.91 -22.86
N LYS A 735 -79.42 29.49 -22.02
CA LYS A 735 -80.49 28.54 -22.37
C LYS A 735 -81.65 29.22 -23.13
N PHE A 736 -81.80 30.54 -22.98
CA PHE A 736 -82.84 31.34 -23.66
C PHE A 736 -82.47 31.74 -25.11
N GLU A 737 -81.19 32.01 -25.42
CA GLU A 737 -80.77 32.30 -26.80
C GLU A 737 -80.66 31.05 -27.69
N LYS A 738 -80.55 29.87 -27.09
CA LYS A 738 -80.39 28.59 -27.81
C LYS A 738 -81.69 28.00 -28.35
N GLU A 739 -82.85 28.56 -28.00
CA GLU A 739 -84.18 28.13 -28.49
C GLU A 739 -84.68 28.95 -29.70
N LYS A 740 -84.02 30.07 -30.08
CA LYS A 740 -84.37 30.85 -31.27
C LYS A 740 -83.69 30.40 -32.57
N MET A 741 -82.61 29.63 -32.48
CA MET A 741 -81.79 29.21 -33.62
C MET A 741 -81.82 27.69 -33.72
N ASN A 742 -82.86 27.14 -34.36
CA ASN A 742 -82.85 25.95 -35.25
C ASN A 742 -84.26 25.34 -35.41
N ALA A 743 -85.03 25.85 -36.36
CA ALA A 743 -86.03 25.04 -37.05
C ALA A 743 -85.33 24.28 -38.21
N LYS A 744 -85.11 22.98 -37.95
CA LYS A 744 -85.03 21.79 -38.84
C LYS A 744 -84.57 21.94 -40.30
N TRP A 745 -83.69 21.03 -40.75
CA TRP A 745 -84.01 19.98 -41.73
C TRP A 745 -83.04 18.79 -41.62
N ASP A 746 -83.60 17.58 -41.74
CA ASP A 746 -82.98 16.26 -41.63
C ASP A 746 -82.81 15.63 -43.03
N THR A 747 -81.70 14.94 -43.29
CA THR A 747 -81.53 13.70 -44.12
C THR A 747 -80.03 13.42 -44.32
N SER A 748 -79.43 12.49 -43.56
CA SER A 748 -79.33 11.02 -43.76
C SER A 748 -78.35 10.57 -44.86
N CYS A 749 -77.19 10.01 -44.47
CA CYS A 749 -76.89 8.58 -44.56
C CYS A 749 -75.38 8.29 -44.36
N LYS A 750 -75.02 7.52 -43.32
CA LYS A 750 -74.29 6.22 -43.37
C LYS A 750 -73.60 5.89 -42.03
N GLN A 751 -73.76 4.62 -41.65
CA GLN A 751 -73.64 4.07 -40.31
C GLN A 751 -72.22 3.67 -39.89
N SER A 752 -72.03 3.74 -38.58
CA SER A 752 -71.12 3.00 -37.72
C SER A 752 -71.22 1.47 -37.84
N ALA A 753 -70.13 0.75 -37.55
CA ALA A 753 -70.04 -0.15 -36.38
C ALA A 753 -68.74 -0.97 -36.39
N ALA A 754 -68.18 -1.13 -35.19
CA ALA A 754 -67.13 -2.08 -34.86
C ALA A 754 -67.70 -3.49 -34.68
N SER A 755 -66.99 -4.54 -35.11
CA SER A 755 -66.88 -5.81 -34.35
C SER A 755 -66.02 -6.90 -35.01
N LEU A 756 -65.14 -7.48 -34.17
CA LEU A 756 -64.91 -8.92 -33.91
C LEU A 756 -64.11 -9.82 -34.88
N ARG A 757 -63.24 -10.62 -34.21
CA ARG A 757 -62.82 -12.04 -34.42
C ARG A 757 -61.53 -12.39 -35.20
N SER A 758 -60.58 -12.95 -34.41
CA SER A 758 -59.82 -14.21 -34.55
C SER A 758 -59.15 -14.69 -35.87
N VAL A 759 -57.80 -14.70 -35.82
CA VAL A 759 -56.84 -15.82 -36.00
C VAL A 759 -56.83 -16.71 -37.27
N SER A 760 -55.69 -16.60 -38.00
CA SER A 760 -54.76 -17.62 -38.53
C SER A 760 -54.56 -17.84 -40.05
N LYS A 761 -53.27 -17.70 -40.40
CA LYS A 761 -52.37 -18.58 -41.20
C LYS A 761 -52.17 -18.40 -42.73
N THR A 762 -50.95 -17.87 -43.01
CA THR A 762 -49.84 -18.36 -43.89
C THR A 762 -49.81 -18.25 -45.43
N SER A 763 -48.57 -17.95 -45.89
CA SER A 763 -47.87 -18.27 -47.18
C SER A 763 -48.15 -17.34 -48.37
N THR A 764 -47.25 -16.96 -49.30
CA THR A 764 -45.79 -17.11 -49.56
C THR A 764 -45.45 -16.22 -50.78
N ASP A 765 -44.16 -15.87 -50.96
CA ASP A 765 -43.44 -15.44 -52.19
C ASP A 765 -43.81 -14.08 -52.85
N THR A 766 -42.95 -13.24 -53.45
CA THR A 766 -41.66 -13.36 -54.20
C THR A 766 -40.85 -12.03 -54.24
N ASN A 767 -39.54 -12.18 -54.53
CA ASN A 767 -38.40 -11.25 -54.73
C ASN A 767 -38.47 -10.08 -55.72
N THR A 768 -37.66 -9.03 -55.49
CA THR A 768 -36.48 -8.49 -56.29
C THR A 768 -36.12 -7.06 -55.82
N ALA A 769 -34.97 -6.40 -56.05
CA ALA A 769 -33.52 -6.64 -55.85
C ALA A 769 -32.75 -5.30 -56.09
N ARG A 770 -31.67 -5.00 -55.31
CA ARG A 770 -30.50 -4.07 -55.58
C ARG A 770 -30.73 -2.55 -55.83
N CYS A 771 -29.83 -1.58 -55.58
CA CYS A 771 -28.46 -1.45 -55.06
C CYS A 771 -28.14 0.03 -54.72
N GLU A 772 -27.22 0.24 -53.77
CA GLU A 772 -26.19 1.31 -53.62
C GLU A 772 -26.51 2.80 -53.42
N GLY A 773 -25.90 3.36 -52.35
CA GLY A 773 -25.64 4.78 -52.10
C GLY A 773 -25.20 5.02 -50.65
N ASN A 774 -23.92 5.35 -50.42
CA ASN A 774 -23.22 5.40 -49.14
C ASN A 774 -23.17 6.83 -48.54
N MET A 775 -22.92 6.91 -47.20
CA MET A 775 -22.45 8.07 -46.38
C MET A 775 -23.49 9.18 -46.06
N GLU A 776 -23.65 9.69 -44.83
CA GLU A 776 -22.78 9.80 -43.64
C GLU A 776 -23.58 9.53 -42.34
N GLU A 777 -23.12 8.60 -41.48
CA GLU A 777 -23.39 8.67 -40.03
C GLU A 777 -22.31 9.60 -39.45
N ASP A 778 -22.68 10.69 -38.78
CA ASP A 778 -21.85 11.25 -37.69
C ASP A 778 -22.54 12.44 -36.99
N ILE A 779 -23.02 12.22 -35.75
CA ILE A 779 -22.84 13.18 -34.66
C ILE A 779 -22.58 12.36 -33.38
N LEU A 780 -21.33 12.33 -32.94
CA LEU A 780 -20.87 11.66 -31.70
C LEU A 780 -20.53 12.73 -30.65
N THR A 781 -21.54 13.20 -29.91
CA THR A 781 -21.29 14.13 -28.80
C THR A 781 -20.73 13.38 -27.60
N THR A 782 -19.61 13.86 -27.06
CA THR A 782 -19.00 13.28 -25.85
C THR A 782 -19.59 13.95 -24.60
N LEU A 783 -20.20 13.16 -23.72
CA LEU A 783 -20.82 13.63 -22.48
C LEU A 783 -19.95 13.22 -21.29
N LYS A 784 -19.57 14.18 -20.45
CA LYS A 784 -18.81 13.94 -19.22
C LYS A 784 -19.79 13.69 -18.06
N ILE A 785 -19.71 12.49 -17.47
CA ILE A 785 -20.52 12.06 -16.33
C ILE A 785 -19.61 11.84 -15.12
N LEU A 786 -20.01 12.33 -13.96
CA LEU A 786 -19.29 12.15 -12.70
C LEU A 786 -20.09 11.25 -11.75
N ILE A 787 -19.45 10.31 -11.06
CA ILE A 787 -20.07 9.48 -10.02
C ILE A 787 -19.47 9.87 -8.66
N ILE A 788 -20.31 10.30 -7.72
CA ILE A 788 -19.91 10.79 -6.39
C ILE A 788 -20.73 10.13 -5.27
N GLY A 789 -20.19 10.15 -4.05
CA GLY A 789 -20.81 9.56 -2.86
C GLY A 789 -19.78 8.91 -1.93
N GLU A 790 -20.19 8.53 -0.73
CA GLU A 790 -19.30 7.98 0.32
C GLU A 790 -18.54 6.72 -0.11
N SER A 791 -17.47 6.40 0.62
CA SER A 791 -16.69 5.19 0.40
C SER A 791 -17.54 3.92 0.66
N GLY A 792 -17.34 2.91 -0.19
CA GLY A 792 -18.02 1.61 -0.06
C GLY A 792 -19.51 1.59 -0.43
N VAL A 793 -20.09 2.65 -0.99
CA VAL A 793 -21.48 2.65 -1.50
C VAL A 793 -21.66 1.86 -2.80
N GLY A 794 -20.56 1.50 -3.48
CA GLY A 794 -20.55 0.69 -4.70
C GLY A 794 -20.51 1.47 -6.02
N LYS A 795 -19.89 2.66 -6.03
CA LYS A 795 -19.72 3.49 -7.24
C LYS A 795 -18.93 2.77 -8.35
N SER A 796 -17.74 2.26 -8.02
CA SER A 796 -16.93 1.46 -8.95
C SER A 796 -17.63 0.19 -9.40
N SER A 797 -18.36 -0.48 -8.50
CA SER A 797 -19.15 -1.66 -8.87
C SER A 797 -20.28 -1.33 -9.84
N LEU A 798 -20.94 -0.18 -9.68
CA LEU A 798 -21.94 0.31 -10.64
C LEU A 798 -21.29 0.66 -11.99
N LEU A 799 -20.10 1.28 -11.98
CA LEU A 799 -19.37 1.61 -13.19
C LEU A 799 -18.95 0.35 -13.95
N LEU A 800 -18.28 -0.61 -13.29
CA LEU A 800 -17.86 -1.88 -13.89
C LEU A 800 -19.04 -2.69 -14.39
N ARG A 801 -20.14 -2.71 -13.62
CA ARG A 801 -21.37 -3.39 -14.04
C ARG A 801 -21.94 -2.74 -15.30
N PHE A 802 -21.92 -1.42 -15.39
CA PHE A 802 -22.38 -0.72 -16.58
C PHE A 802 -21.42 -0.93 -17.77
N THR A 803 -20.11 -0.83 -17.60
CA THR A 803 -19.17 -0.85 -18.74
C THR A 803 -18.87 -2.26 -19.25
N ASP A 804 -18.56 -3.16 -18.33
CA ASP A 804 -17.93 -4.46 -18.63
C ASP A 804 -18.88 -5.64 -18.28
N ASP A 805 -20.06 -5.36 -17.71
CA ASP A 805 -21.04 -6.34 -17.21
C ASP A 805 -20.44 -7.36 -16.21
N THR A 806 -19.47 -6.92 -15.41
CA THR A 806 -18.81 -7.70 -14.36
C THR A 806 -19.16 -7.18 -12.96
N PHE A 807 -19.00 -8.04 -11.95
CA PHE A 807 -19.11 -7.65 -10.54
C PHE A 807 -18.12 -8.46 -9.71
N ASP A 808 -17.31 -7.74 -8.94
CA ASP A 808 -16.36 -8.30 -8.00
C ASP A 808 -16.85 -8.05 -6.55
N PRO A 809 -17.15 -9.10 -5.77
CA PRO A 809 -17.55 -8.96 -4.37
C PRO A 809 -16.43 -8.48 -3.45
N GLU A 810 -15.16 -8.60 -3.84
CA GLU A 810 -13.97 -8.17 -3.07
C GLU A 810 -13.37 -6.86 -3.60
N GLN A 811 -14.13 -6.10 -4.39
CA GLN A 811 -13.69 -4.83 -4.94
C GLN A 811 -13.17 -3.87 -3.84
N ALA A 812 -11.88 -3.58 -3.87
CA ALA A 812 -11.24 -2.64 -2.95
C ALA A 812 -11.76 -1.21 -3.16
N ALA A 813 -11.64 -0.36 -2.12
CA ALA A 813 -12.00 1.05 -2.22
C ALA A 813 -11.14 1.76 -3.27
N THR A 814 -11.78 2.55 -4.13
CA THR A 814 -11.12 3.33 -5.19
C THR A 814 -10.13 4.31 -4.56
N ILE A 815 -8.86 4.20 -4.96
CA ILE A 815 -7.81 5.15 -4.61
C ILE A 815 -7.68 6.14 -5.78
N GLY A 816 -8.02 7.41 -5.56
CA GLY A 816 -8.02 8.44 -6.61
C GLY A 816 -9.30 8.47 -7.47
N VAL A 817 -9.18 8.66 -8.78
CA VAL A 817 -10.30 8.72 -9.74
C VAL A 817 -10.05 7.76 -10.89
N ASP A 818 -11.03 6.91 -11.19
CA ASP A 818 -10.99 5.99 -12.34
C ASP A 818 -11.80 6.57 -13.53
N PHE A 819 -11.38 6.26 -14.75
CA PHE A 819 -11.95 6.81 -15.98
C PHE A 819 -12.28 5.71 -16.98
N LYS A 820 -13.56 5.63 -17.38
CA LYS A 820 -14.05 4.69 -18.38
C LYS A 820 -14.85 5.41 -19.45
N VAL A 821 -14.79 4.86 -20.66
CA VAL A 821 -15.53 5.38 -21.82
C VAL A 821 -16.47 4.29 -22.33
N LYS A 822 -17.75 4.63 -22.50
CA LYS A 822 -18.75 3.74 -23.12
C LYS A 822 -19.62 4.51 -24.10
N THR A 823 -19.82 3.95 -25.29
CA THR A 823 -20.75 4.51 -26.28
C THR A 823 -22.11 3.87 -26.07
N ILE A 824 -23.16 4.69 -25.96
CA ILE A 824 -24.55 4.22 -25.90
C ILE A 824 -25.38 4.89 -26.99
N SER A 825 -26.48 4.24 -27.36
CA SER A 825 -27.46 4.77 -28.31
C SER A 825 -28.77 5.00 -27.57
N VAL A 826 -29.17 6.27 -27.41
CA VAL A 826 -30.41 6.67 -26.74
C VAL A 826 -31.23 7.49 -27.74
N ASP A 827 -32.49 7.09 -28.00
CA ASP A 827 -33.39 7.72 -28.97
C ASP A 827 -32.81 7.93 -30.38
N GLY A 828 -32.00 6.97 -30.85
CA GLY A 828 -31.35 7.03 -32.16
C GLY A 828 -30.12 7.93 -32.24
N ASN A 829 -29.74 8.61 -31.15
CA ASN A 829 -28.50 9.38 -31.05
C ASN A 829 -27.39 8.53 -30.43
N LYS A 830 -26.23 8.43 -31.09
CA LYS A 830 -25.03 7.77 -30.55
C LYS A 830 -24.24 8.77 -29.69
N ALA A 831 -24.18 8.56 -28.39
CA ALA A 831 -23.43 9.40 -27.45
C ALA A 831 -22.25 8.64 -26.84
N LYS A 832 -21.09 9.31 -26.75
CA LYS A 832 -19.89 8.77 -26.10
C LYS A 832 -19.83 9.27 -24.66
N LEU A 833 -19.99 8.38 -23.69
CA LEU A 833 -19.93 8.73 -22.27
C LEU A 833 -18.50 8.65 -21.78
N ALA A 834 -18.03 9.73 -21.17
CA ALA A 834 -16.77 9.84 -20.46
C ALA A 834 -17.08 9.86 -18.97
N ILE A 835 -17.00 8.70 -18.32
CA ILE A 835 -17.47 8.48 -16.94
C ILE A 835 -16.28 8.51 -15.98
N TRP A 836 -16.39 9.36 -14.97
CA TRP A 836 -15.38 9.57 -13.94
C TRP A 836 -15.90 9.02 -12.61
N ASP A 837 -15.27 7.97 -12.10
CA ASP A 837 -15.58 7.37 -10.79
C ASP A 837 -14.62 7.90 -9.73
N THR A 838 -15.15 8.56 -8.70
CA THR A 838 -14.35 9.25 -7.69
C THR A 838 -14.19 8.43 -6.41
N ALA A 839 -13.03 8.55 -5.75
CA ALA A 839 -12.84 8.03 -4.40
C ALA A 839 -13.84 8.70 -3.44
N GLY A 840 -14.62 7.90 -2.73
CA GLY A 840 -15.60 8.39 -1.75
C GLY A 840 -14.99 8.74 -0.39
N GLN A 841 -13.68 9.02 -0.34
CA GLN A 841 -12.94 9.32 0.88
C GLN A 841 -12.60 10.80 0.95
N GLU A 842 -12.92 11.41 2.08
CA GLU A 842 -12.66 12.79 2.45
C GLU A 842 -11.18 13.19 2.41
N ARG A 843 -10.26 12.21 2.45
CA ARG A 843 -8.80 12.40 2.47
C ARG A 843 -8.19 12.85 1.13
N PHE A 844 -8.93 12.79 0.02
CA PHE A 844 -8.44 13.18 -1.32
C PHE A 844 -9.05 14.50 -1.84
N ARG A 845 -9.68 15.30 -0.96
CA ARG A 845 -10.41 16.54 -1.31
C ARG A 845 -9.59 17.61 -2.04
N THR A 846 -8.26 17.55 -2.00
CA THR A 846 -7.36 18.52 -2.66
C THR A 846 -7.27 18.33 -4.18
N LEU A 847 -7.54 17.13 -4.72
CA LEU A 847 -7.52 16.82 -6.17
C LEU A 847 -8.87 17.09 -6.88
N THR A 848 -9.91 17.37 -6.09
CA THR A 848 -11.33 17.38 -6.45
C THR A 848 -11.75 18.39 -7.52
N PRO A 849 -11.33 19.68 -7.54
CA PRO A 849 -11.98 20.69 -8.40
C PRO A 849 -11.84 20.43 -9.91
N SER A 850 -10.77 19.76 -10.33
CA SER A 850 -10.49 19.48 -11.75
C SER A 850 -11.50 18.51 -12.39
N TYR A 851 -12.03 17.55 -11.62
CA TYR A 851 -12.96 16.54 -12.11
C TYR A 851 -14.39 17.08 -12.27
N TYR A 852 -14.80 17.98 -11.39
CA TYR A 852 -16.14 18.60 -11.40
C TYR A 852 -16.33 19.61 -12.54
N ARG A 853 -15.22 20.20 -13.03
CA ARG A 853 -15.25 21.18 -14.13
C ARG A 853 -15.76 20.55 -15.43
N GLY A 854 -16.79 21.16 -16.00
CA GLY A 854 -17.35 20.76 -17.30
C GLY A 854 -18.09 19.42 -17.31
N ALA A 855 -18.48 18.88 -16.15
CA ALA A 855 -19.43 17.77 -16.11
C ALA A 855 -20.80 18.21 -16.68
N GLN A 856 -21.45 17.34 -17.45
CA GLN A 856 -22.81 17.56 -17.95
C GLN A 856 -23.87 16.80 -17.14
N GLY A 857 -23.46 15.70 -16.49
CA GLY A 857 -24.32 14.95 -15.58
C GLY A 857 -23.57 14.39 -14.38
N VAL A 858 -24.27 14.22 -13.26
CA VAL A 858 -23.69 13.63 -12.04
C VAL A 858 -24.63 12.59 -11.44
N ILE A 859 -24.05 11.47 -11.02
CA ILE A 859 -24.72 10.39 -10.29
C ILE A 859 -24.26 10.40 -8.84
N LEU A 860 -25.16 10.72 -7.92
CA LEU A 860 -24.95 10.62 -6.48
C LEU A 860 -25.38 9.23 -6.00
N VAL A 861 -24.48 8.49 -5.38
CA VAL A 861 -24.74 7.11 -4.94
C VAL A 861 -24.72 7.01 -3.42
N TYR A 862 -25.74 6.38 -2.84
CA TYR A 862 -25.77 5.98 -1.45
C TYR A 862 -26.09 4.49 -1.30
N ASP A 863 -25.82 3.93 -0.13
CA ASP A 863 -26.05 2.52 0.20
C ASP A 863 -27.39 2.41 0.96
N VAL A 864 -28.36 1.68 0.42
CA VAL A 864 -29.70 1.53 1.05
C VAL A 864 -29.64 0.81 2.41
N THR A 865 -28.55 0.09 2.68
CA THR A 865 -28.32 -0.61 3.95
C THR A 865 -27.61 0.24 5.00
N ARG A 866 -27.16 1.46 4.66
CA ARG A 866 -26.41 2.33 5.58
C ARG A 866 -26.94 3.76 5.55
N ARG A 867 -27.77 4.13 6.54
CA ARG A 867 -28.38 5.47 6.64
C ARG A 867 -27.37 6.61 6.70
N GLU A 868 -26.20 6.39 7.28
CA GLU A 868 -25.12 7.39 7.34
C GLU A 868 -24.71 7.89 5.95
N THR A 869 -24.62 6.98 4.96
CA THR A 869 -24.22 7.33 3.60
C THR A 869 -25.22 8.26 2.90
N PHE A 870 -26.49 8.18 3.28
CA PHE A 870 -27.54 9.07 2.81
C PHE A 870 -27.50 10.43 3.49
N THR A 871 -27.26 10.48 4.81
CA THR A 871 -27.16 11.76 5.54
C THR A 871 -26.00 12.64 5.06
N LYS A 872 -24.95 12.03 4.52
CA LYS A 872 -23.79 12.76 3.97
C LYS A 872 -24.01 13.29 2.55
N LEU A 873 -25.13 12.96 1.88
CA LEU A 873 -25.41 13.43 0.51
C LEU A 873 -25.48 14.96 0.41
N ASP A 874 -25.96 15.65 1.46
CA ASP A 874 -25.96 17.12 1.49
C ASP A 874 -24.54 17.71 1.39
N ASN A 875 -23.54 17.05 1.98
CA ASN A 875 -22.13 17.48 1.85
C ASN A 875 -21.64 17.33 0.41
N TRP A 876 -21.97 16.21 -0.25
CA TRP A 876 -21.62 15.95 -1.64
C TRP A 876 -22.33 16.91 -2.61
N LEU A 877 -23.55 17.34 -2.30
CA LEU A 877 -24.26 18.38 -3.05
C LEU A 877 -23.61 19.75 -2.89
N ASN A 878 -23.25 20.14 -1.67
CA ASN A 878 -22.55 21.41 -1.42
C ASN A 878 -21.19 21.45 -2.14
N GLU A 879 -20.46 20.33 -2.14
CA GLU A 879 -19.19 20.17 -2.85
C GLU A 879 -19.38 20.35 -4.36
N LEU A 880 -20.41 19.72 -4.93
CA LEU A 880 -20.77 19.83 -6.33
C LEU A 880 -21.16 21.26 -6.74
N GLU A 881 -21.90 21.98 -5.88
CA GLU A 881 -22.28 23.38 -6.12
C GLU A 881 -21.09 24.34 -6.00
N THR A 882 -20.08 23.99 -5.19
CA THR A 882 -18.88 24.81 -5.01
C THR A 882 -17.92 24.71 -6.21
N TYR A 883 -17.77 23.53 -6.79
CA TYR A 883 -16.73 23.27 -7.81
C TYR A 883 -17.25 23.15 -9.25
N CYS A 884 -18.55 22.96 -9.48
CA CYS A 884 -19.07 22.88 -10.84
C CYS A 884 -19.22 24.29 -11.45
N THR A 885 -18.67 24.49 -12.65
CA THR A 885 -18.74 25.77 -13.37
C THR A 885 -20.06 25.97 -14.13
N ARG A 886 -20.95 24.97 -14.13
CA ARG A 886 -22.20 24.95 -14.90
C ARG A 886 -23.41 24.82 -13.98
N ASN A 887 -24.39 25.71 -14.13
CA ASN A 887 -25.62 25.70 -13.34
C ASN A 887 -26.73 24.81 -13.93
N ASP A 888 -26.55 24.31 -15.16
CA ASP A 888 -27.52 23.48 -15.90
C ASP A 888 -27.25 21.97 -15.80
N LEU A 889 -26.46 21.55 -14.81
CA LEU A 889 -26.04 20.16 -14.59
C LEU A 889 -27.22 19.23 -14.27
N VAL A 890 -27.33 18.10 -14.98
CA VAL A 890 -28.35 17.08 -14.67
C VAL A 890 -27.88 16.20 -13.51
N LYS A 891 -28.68 16.12 -12.45
CA LYS A 891 -28.38 15.38 -11.22
C LYS A 891 -29.25 14.12 -11.11
N MET A 892 -28.64 12.97 -10.87
CA MET A 892 -29.29 11.67 -10.64
C MET A 892 -28.91 11.15 -9.25
N LEU A 893 -29.89 10.69 -8.48
CA LEU A 893 -29.68 10.02 -7.20
C LEU A 893 -29.91 8.51 -7.37
N VAL A 894 -28.94 7.70 -6.91
CA VAL A 894 -28.99 6.24 -6.99
C VAL A 894 -28.89 5.62 -5.59
N GLY A 895 -29.95 4.90 -5.18
CA GLY A 895 -29.91 4.02 -4.01
C GLY A 895 -29.38 2.65 -4.40
N ASN A 896 -28.15 2.32 -4.04
CA ASN A 896 -27.48 1.09 -4.45
C ASN A 896 -27.57 -0.02 -3.38
N LYS A 897 -27.38 -1.28 -3.82
CA LYS A 897 -27.40 -2.51 -2.99
C LYS A 897 -28.79 -2.98 -2.54
N ILE A 898 -29.81 -2.76 -3.36
CA ILE A 898 -31.17 -3.26 -3.09
C ILE A 898 -31.28 -4.79 -2.98
N ASP A 899 -30.25 -5.52 -3.42
CA ASP A 899 -30.16 -6.98 -3.30
C ASP A 899 -29.99 -7.50 -1.86
N ARG A 900 -29.69 -6.62 -0.89
CA ARG A 900 -29.55 -6.98 0.53
C ARG A 900 -30.88 -6.80 1.26
N GLU A 901 -31.18 -7.65 2.25
CA GLU A 901 -32.47 -7.62 2.96
C GLU A 901 -32.56 -6.52 4.05
N ASN A 902 -31.44 -6.02 4.56
CA ASN A 902 -31.38 -5.03 5.65
C ASN A 902 -31.49 -3.59 5.12
N HIS A 903 -32.65 -3.20 4.58
CA HIS A 903 -32.88 -1.81 4.13
C HIS A 903 -33.12 -0.88 5.34
N GLU A 904 -32.17 0.04 5.61
CA GLU A 904 -32.32 1.07 6.65
C GLU A 904 -33.06 2.33 6.16
N LEU A 905 -33.23 2.43 4.84
CA LEU A 905 -33.84 3.56 4.13
C LEU A 905 -34.96 3.05 3.21
N ASP A 906 -36.12 3.69 3.30
CA ASP A 906 -37.25 3.39 2.42
C ASP A 906 -37.14 4.18 1.10
N ARG A 907 -37.60 3.57 0.00
CA ARG A 907 -37.60 4.16 -1.34
C ARG A 907 -38.30 5.53 -1.38
N ALA A 908 -39.34 5.69 -0.57
CA ALA A 908 -40.09 6.95 -0.46
C ALA A 908 -39.23 8.11 0.08
N GLU A 909 -38.26 7.82 0.96
CA GLU A 909 -37.36 8.80 1.54
C GLU A 909 -36.33 9.29 0.50
N GLY A 910 -35.74 8.36 -0.26
CA GLY A 910 -34.86 8.69 -1.40
C GLY A 910 -35.57 9.52 -2.47
N LEU A 911 -36.82 9.14 -2.81
CA LEU A 911 -37.64 9.90 -3.77
C LEU A 911 -37.98 11.30 -3.26
N LYS A 912 -38.26 11.46 -1.96
CA LYS A 912 -38.52 12.77 -1.34
C LYS A 912 -37.28 13.66 -1.38
N PHE A 913 -36.10 13.10 -1.12
CA PHE A 913 -34.83 13.83 -1.22
C PHE A 913 -34.54 14.27 -2.65
N ALA A 914 -34.69 13.36 -3.63
CA ALA A 914 -34.49 13.70 -5.04
C ALA A 914 -35.45 14.81 -5.51
N ARG A 915 -36.73 14.76 -5.10
CA ARG A 915 -37.70 15.83 -5.39
C ARG A 915 -37.33 17.17 -4.76
N LYS A 916 -36.81 17.16 -3.54
CA LYS A 916 -36.37 18.38 -2.83
C LYS A 916 -35.22 19.08 -3.55
N HIS A 917 -34.31 18.32 -4.16
CA HIS A 917 -33.11 18.83 -4.83
C HIS A 917 -33.20 18.81 -6.38
N SER A 918 -34.40 18.61 -6.94
CA SER A 918 -34.66 18.56 -8.40
C SER A 918 -33.78 17.55 -9.15
N MET A 919 -33.65 16.34 -8.60
CA MET A 919 -32.84 15.25 -9.14
C MET A 919 -33.71 14.12 -9.69
N LEU A 920 -33.19 13.37 -10.65
CA LEU A 920 -33.72 12.06 -11.05
C LEU A 920 -33.45 11.03 -9.93
N PHE A 921 -34.24 9.95 -9.84
CA PHE A 921 -34.09 8.94 -8.77
C PHE A 921 -34.34 7.52 -9.27
N ILE A 922 -33.34 6.64 -9.07
CA ILE A 922 -33.42 5.20 -9.36
C ILE A 922 -32.82 4.41 -8.19
N GLU A 923 -33.36 3.23 -7.94
CA GLU A 923 -32.73 2.23 -7.09
C GLU A 923 -32.06 1.16 -7.94
N ALA A 924 -30.87 0.73 -7.54
CA ALA A 924 -30.06 -0.19 -8.33
C ALA A 924 -29.35 -1.24 -7.47
N SER A 925 -28.97 -2.34 -8.10
CA SER A 925 -28.00 -3.29 -7.56
C SER A 925 -26.94 -3.61 -8.59
N ALA A 926 -25.70 -3.22 -8.30
CA ALA A 926 -24.53 -3.63 -9.07
C ALA A 926 -24.35 -5.16 -9.11
N LYS A 927 -24.86 -5.89 -8.10
CA LYS A 927 -24.76 -7.35 -8.01
C LYS A 927 -25.73 -8.05 -8.96
N THR A 928 -27.02 -7.68 -8.92
CA THR A 928 -28.08 -8.33 -9.72
C THR A 928 -28.32 -7.68 -11.08
N ARG A 929 -27.64 -6.55 -11.36
CA ARG A 929 -27.77 -5.72 -12.57
C ARG A 929 -29.04 -4.85 -12.61
N ASP A 930 -29.93 -5.00 -11.63
CA ASP A 930 -31.19 -4.28 -11.56
C ASP A 930 -30.95 -2.76 -11.47
N GLY A 931 -31.65 -1.98 -12.28
CA GLY A 931 -31.62 -0.51 -12.26
C GLY A 931 -30.33 0.14 -12.77
N VAL A 932 -29.24 -0.61 -13.00
CA VAL A 932 -27.93 -0.04 -13.40
C VAL A 932 -28.00 0.59 -14.79
N GLN A 933 -28.48 -0.14 -15.79
CA GLN A 933 -28.56 0.35 -17.17
C GLN A 933 -29.51 1.56 -17.28
N CYS A 934 -30.68 1.48 -16.65
CA CYS A 934 -31.68 2.56 -16.63
C CYS A 934 -31.13 3.85 -16.00
N ALA A 935 -30.32 3.76 -14.95
CA ALA A 935 -29.74 4.93 -14.28
C ALA A 935 -28.85 5.77 -15.22
N PHE A 936 -28.05 5.13 -16.07
CA PHE A 936 -27.20 5.83 -17.02
C PHE A 936 -27.98 6.29 -18.26
N GLU A 937 -28.93 5.50 -18.75
CA GLU A 937 -29.75 5.87 -19.92
C GLU A 937 -30.66 7.06 -19.64
N GLU A 938 -31.42 7.06 -18.54
CA GLU A 938 -32.30 8.19 -18.18
C GLU A 938 -31.52 9.48 -17.93
N LEU A 939 -30.33 9.38 -17.31
CA LEU A 939 -29.45 10.53 -17.12
C LEU A 939 -29.03 11.12 -18.48
N VAL A 940 -28.60 10.26 -19.41
CA VAL A 940 -28.13 10.69 -20.73
C VAL A 940 -29.25 11.23 -21.58
N GLU A 941 -30.43 10.60 -21.57
CA GLU A 941 -31.62 11.08 -22.24
C GLU A 941 -31.95 12.52 -21.78
N LYS A 942 -31.90 12.77 -20.47
CA LYS A 942 -32.18 14.09 -19.90
C LYS A 942 -31.12 15.14 -20.28
N ILE A 943 -29.85 14.74 -20.39
CA ILE A 943 -28.77 15.62 -20.87
C ILE A 943 -28.99 16.00 -22.34
N ILE A 944 -29.34 15.03 -23.20
CA ILE A 944 -29.61 15.25 -24.62
C ILE A 944 -30.85 16.14 -24.82
N GLN A 945 -31.88 15.99 -23.98
CA GLN A 945 -33.07 16.84 -24.01
C GLN A 945 -32.81 18.30 -23.54
N THR A 946 -31.59 18.62 -23.07
CA THR A 946 -31.20 19.95 -22.60
C THR A 946 -30.19 20.58 -23.57
N PRO A 947 -30.63 21.37 -24.58
CA PRO A 947 -29.80 21.81 -25.71
C PRO A 947 -28.55 22.62 -25.33
N GLY A 948 -28.53 23.26 -24.16
CA GLY A 948 -27.37 24.00 -23.63
C GLY A 948 -26.19 23.12 -23.20
N LEU A 949 -26.41 21.83 -22.89
CA LEU A 949 -25.37 20.94 -22.35
C LEU A 949 -24.48 20.29 -23.42
N TRP A 950 -24.93 20.19 -24.67
CA TRP A 950 -24.28 19.36 -25.70
C TRP A 950 -24.04 20.06 -27.05
N GLN A 951 -24.60 21.25 -27.29
CA GLN A 951 -24.30 22.05 -28.48
C GLN A 951 -23.04 22.91 -28.25
N SER A 952 -22.04 22.79 -29.11
CA SER A 952 -20.85 23.64 -29.08
C SER A 952 -21.16 25.04 -29.60
N GLU A 953 -20.69 26.09 -28.91
CA GLU A 953 -20.69 27.46 -29.43
C GLU A 953 -19.76 27.55 -30.64
N ASN A 954 -20.30 27.27 -31.82
CA ASN A 954 -19.66 27.52 -33.10
C ASN A 954 -20.24 28.83 -33.66
N HIS A 955 -19.75 29.97 -33.18
CA HIS A 955 -19.89 31.26 -33.86
C HIS A 955 -18.52 31.91 -33.98
N GLY A 956 -17.86 31.60 -35.10
CA GLY A 956 -16.77 32.42 -35.59
C GLY A 956 -17.29 33.84 -35.85
N ARG A 957 -16.84 34.80 -35.03
CA ARG A 957 -16.72 36.20 -35.48
C ARG A 957 -15.32 36.37 -36.05
N GLY A 958 -15.21 36.11 -37.35
CA GLY A 958 -14.14 36.70 -38.14
C GLY A 958 -14.33 38.22 -38.11
N VAL A 959 -13.42 38.92 -37.44
CA VAL A 959 -13.25 40.36 -37.61
C VAL A 959 -12.23 40.54 -38.72
N GLN A 960 -12.71 40.75 -39.94
CA GLN A 960 -11.91 41.35 -41.01
C GLN A 960 -11.72 42.82 -40.68
N LEU A 961 -10.48 43.21 -40.40
CA LEU A 961 -10.07 44.61 -40.38
C LEU A 961 -9.90 45.06 -41.83
N THR A 962 -10.84 45.89 -42.30
CA THR A 962 -10.60 46.82 -43.40
C THR A 962 -10.34 48.18 -42.79
N ASP A 963 -9.22 48.78 -43.19
CA ASP A 963 -8.78 50.10 -42.77
C ASP A 963 -9.71 51.23 -43.19
N GLU A 964 -9.57 52.32 -42.44
CA GLU A 964 -9.91 53.73 -42.70
C GLU A 964 -11.27 54.33 -42.26
N ASP A 965 -11.08 55.35 -41.42
CA ASP A 965 -11.78 56.63 -41.31
C ASP A 965 -13.00 56.85 -40.37
N ALA A 966 -12.68 57.67 -39.36
CA ALA A 966 -13.37 58.89 -38.93
C ALA A 966 -14.77 58.82 -38.29
N GLY A 967 -14.82 59.31 -37.04
CA GLY A 967 -15.85 60.27 -36.65
C GLY A 967 -16.74 59.90 -35.46
N GLY A 968 -16.61 60.68 -34.39
CA GLY A 968 -17.78 61.25 -33.70
C GLY A 968 -18.38 60.47 -32.53
N GLY A 969 -17.92 60.81 -31.33
CA GLY A 969 -18.73 61.60 -30.39
C GLY A 969 -19.90 60.96 -29.64
N GLY A 970 -19.78 61.02 -28.31
CA GLY A 970 -20.88 61.15 -27.35
C GLY A 970 -21.50 59.83 -26.87
N CYS A 971 -21.87 59.61 -25.62
CA CYS A 971 -21.76 60.30 -24.33
C CYS A 971 -22.81 59.62 -23.43
N GLY A 972 -22.44 59.26 -22.20
CA GLY A 972 -23.36 59.12 -21.06
C GLY A 972 -24.14 57.79 -20.99
N GLY A 973 -24.13 57.03 -19.90
CA GLY A 973 -23.63 57.29 -18.55
C GLY A 973 -24.57 56.65 -17.52
N TYR A 974 -23.98 56.27 -16.38
CA TYR A 974 -24.61 56.00 -15.07
C TYR A 974 -25.35 54.65 -14.87
N CYS A 975 -24.78 53.74 -14.06
CA CYS A 975 -25.00 53.54 -12.60
C CYS A 975 -26.07 52.44 -12.37
N SER A 976 -26.09 51.61 -11.32
CA SER A 976 -25.33 51.49 -10.07
C SER A 976 -25.52 50.06 -9.55
N LEU A 977 -24.63 49.68 -8.65
CA LEU A 977 -24.65 48.53 -7.74
C LEU A 977 -26.03 48.20 -7.12
N VAL A 978 -26.35 46.90 -7.08
CA VAL A 978 -26.48 46.09 -5.85
C VAL A 978 -25.78 44.76 -6.11
#